data_AF-A0A8T8TWY3-F1
#
_entry.id   AF-A0A8T8TWY3-F1
#
_cell.length_a   1.000
_cell.length_b   1.000
_cell.length_c   1.000
_cell.angle_alpha   90.00
_cell.angle_beta   90.00
_cell.angle_gamma   90.00
#
_symmetry.space_group_name_H-M   'P 1'
#
loop_
_entity.id
_entity.type
_entity.pdbx_description
1 polymer ?
#
loop_
_entity_poly.entity_id
_entity_poly.type
_entity_poly.pdbx_seq_one_letter_code
_entity_poly.pdbx_strand_id
1 'polypeptide(L)'
;MSSNWQPQIPVEEIKAGPIEGGPDGVKGSENEGHGGPRKKVVVVGLGMVGISFIEKLMKLDAKRREYDIIVIGEEAHLAYNRVGLTSFFQHRKVENLYLNPKEWYSSVPEGSLNYHLNTKVTEIHSEHKLVSCSSGETVPYDVLVLATGSDALLPRHTPGHDAKGVFVYRTIEDLENLISFAAEHKGTHGAVVGGGLLGLEAAKAMIDLEAFEKVHLIERNRWVLSRQLDGDAGGLVVQQVRDLGLDVLLSKRVGKIEVTEDNAVKGVVFEDGEKMACSTLCFAIGIKARDELARRAGIKCADRGGGIVVKEDLSTSIKDIYAIGECASWENQTFGLIAPGIEMADVLSFNLTQAKVHSYRKFKRPDLSTKLKLLGVEVASFGDFFADRDGPKHLPIRAARKKEGSPDPLSKLTDGPPPSPVKALTYKDPFSNVYKKYLFTLDGKYLLGGMMIGDTKDYVKLVPMVKNQKMLDVQPSEFILGANKGGEDDGNDLDDDTQICSCHNVTKGDVVTTVKNGTCKSIGDVKSCTKAGTGCGGCMPLVTSIFNAQMKAMGQEVKNHICPHFNYSRADLYNIISVKKLKTLAEVMREAGNDKESQGCEACKPSIGSIFSSLWNPHVMDKPVHGLQETNDRFLGNIQRNGTFSVIPRVSAGEITPDKLIVLGNVAKKYNLYTKITGGQRIDMFGAKKQDLLKIWEELIEGGFESGHAYAKSLRTVKSCVGTTWCRYGIGDSVGMAVRLEERYKSIRSPHKMKGGVSGCVRECAEAQNKDFGLIATEKGFNIFVGGNGGASPKHSELLAKDVPPDDVVPILDRYLMFYIRTADKLQRTARWLENLPGGIKYLREVILEDKLGICASLEAQMEELVGTFFDEWAEAIKNPEIRKKFQQFNNTAETVEMMETEQDRGQTRPVYWAKESAKEDFKNTKWTSLTWQPVIEASHFKGADEAPNGISATIKRGDTQLAVFRVKGKWLASQQMCPHKRAFVLSDGLIGDKDDKLWVSCPYHKRNFELNGEQAGRCQNDEEVSIATFPVEEREDGMVYLKLPPVHELDGVLGTKKWMVKKGESGEGPFEKLDRRIGKNGVGMKGRKPFEAKKELVGAVGGGEGNIDW
;
A
#
# COMPACT_ATOMS: atom_id res chain seq x y z
N MET A 1 8.47 75.59 -2.16
CA MET A 1 7.25 76.21 -2.70
C MET A 1 6.72 75.31 -3.81
N SER A 2 5.44 74.91 -3.70
CA SER A 2 4.48 74.49 -4.75
C SER A 2 4.98 73.70 -5.98
N SER A 3 4.37 72.63 -6.48
CA SER A 3 3.14 71.88 -6.20
C SER A 3 3.02 70.84 -7.32
N ASN A 4 2.42 69.69 -6.99
CA ASN A 4 1.65 68.78 -7.87
C ASN A 4 2.40 67.88 -8.86
N TRP A 5 2.50 66.60 -8.50
CA TRP A 5 1.94 65.50 -9.31
C TRP A 5 1.81 64.23 -8.45
N GLN A 6 0.61 63.97 -7.92
CA GLN A 6 0.19 62.68 -7.38
C GLN A 6 -0.97 62.18 -8.26
N PRO A 7 -0.96 60.94 -8.78
CA PRO A 7 -2.16 60.34 -9.32
C PRO A 7 -3.11 60.01 -8.16
N GLN A 8 -4.23 60.74 -8.08
CA GLN A 8 -5.33 60.45 -7.16
C GLN A 8 -6.06 59.18 -7.60
N ILE A 9 -6.02 58.15 -6.77
CA ILE A 9 -7.00 57.05 -6.77
C ILE A 9 -8.15 57.47 -5.83
N PRO A 10 -9.43 57.31 -6.21
CA PRO A 10 -10.56 57.78 -5.39
C PRO A 10 -10.60 57.08 -4.02
N VAL A 11 -10.61 57.86 -2.95
CA VAL A 11 -10.73 57.42 -1.54
C VAL A 11 -12.22 57.21 -1.20
N GLU A 12 -12.93 56.35 -1.93
CA GLU A 12 -14.39 56.17 -1.70
C GLU A 12 -14.86 54.73 -1.45
N GLU A 13 -13.99 53.72 -1.45
CA GLU A 13 -14.42 52.33 -1.13
C GLU A 13 -13.49 51.57 -0.18
N ILE A 14 -13.11 52.19 0.95
CA ILE A 14 -12.78 51.43 2.18
C ILE A 14 -13.33 52.25 3.35
N LYS A 15 -14.53 51.91 3.82
CA LYS A 15 -15.05 52.44 5.10
C LYS A 15 -14.22 51.83 6.24
N ALA A 16 -13.18 52.54 6.67
CA ALA A 16 -12.71 52.39 8.05
C ALA A 16 -13.86 52.87 8.96
N GLY A 17 -14.40 51.95 9.77
CA GLY A 17 -15.41 52.30 10.76
C GLY A 17 -14.85 53.31 11.77
N PRO A 18 -15.65 54.27 12.24
CA PRO A 18 -15.18 55.26 13.20
C PRO A 18 -14.83 54.59 14.52
N ILE A 19 -13.68 54.96 15.06
CA ILE A 19 -13.21 54.56 16.39
C ILE A 19 -13.76 55.61 17.36
N GLU A 20 -14.88 55.23 17.97
CA GLU A 20 -15.70 55.95 18.96
C GLU A 20 -16.72 57.00 18.47
N GLY A 21 -18.00 56.71 18.75
CA GLY A 21 -19.07 57.71 18.90
C GLY A 21 -20.01 57.91 17.71
N GLY A 22 -20.76 56.89 17.28
CA GLY A 22 -21.89 57.03 16.35
C GLY A 22 -23.24 57.12 17.09
N PRO A 23 -24.15 58.04 16.71
CA PRO A 23 -25.35 58.35 17.46
C PRO A 23 -26.44 57.34 17.09
N ASP A 24 -26.69 56.39 17.99
CA ASP A 24 -28.01 55.81 18.26
C ASP A 24 -27.78 54.74 19.31
N GLY A 25 -28.31 54.97 20.52
CA GLY A 25 -28.25 54.02 21.61
C GLY A 25 -28.95 52.72 21.22
N VAL A 26 -28.18 51.71 20.80
CA VAL A 26 -28.70 50.36 20.64
C VAL A 26 -28.43 49.60 21.93
N LYS A 27 -29.52 49.40 22.66
CA LYS A 27 -29.66 48.51 23.81
C LYS A 27 -28.88 47.21 23.56
N GLY A 28 -28.15 46.77 24.58
CA GLY A 28 -27.61 45.41 24.61
C GLY A 28 -28.70 44.42 24.24
N SER A 29 -28.37 43.50 23.34
CA SER A 29 -29.27 42.41 23.00
C SER A 29 -29.49 41.56 24.25
N GLU A 30 -30.62 41.79 24.91
CA GLU A 30 -31.28 40.80 25.74
C GLU A 30 -31.71 39.67 24.80
N ASN A 31 -30.83 38.69 24.61
CA ASN A 31 -31.21 37.35 24.22
C ASN A 31 -30.31 36.35 24.94
N GLU A 32 -30.98 35.39 25.57
CA GLU A 32 -30.53 34.55 26.67
C GLU A 32 -29.32 33.65 26.35
N GLY A 33 -28.43 33.48 27.34
CA GLY A 33 -27.49 32.36 27.41
C GLY A 33 -26.09 32.68 27.96
N HIS A 34 -25.96 32.89 29.28
CA HIS A 34 -24.72 32.85 30.10
C HIS A 34 -23.42 33.47 29.54
N GLY A 35 -23.02 34.67 30.02
CA GLY A 35 -21.62 35.15 29.89
C GLY A 35 -21.36 36.51 30.54
N GLY A 36 -20.31 36.62 31.36
CA GLY A 36 -19.83 37.90 31.92
C GLY A 36 -19.13 38.79 30.87
N PRO A 37 -18.54 39.95 31.25
CA PRO A 37 -17.84 40.82 30.30
C PRO A 37 -16.69 40.07 29.61
N ARG A 38 -16.61 40.18 28.29
CA ARG A 38 -15.59 39.53 27.46
C ARG A 38 -14.23 40.21 27.65
N LYS A 39 -13.16 39.43 27.50
CA LYS A 39 -11.78 39.90 27.62
C LYS A 39 -11.28 40.44 26.29
N LYS A 40 -10.61 41.59 26.32
CA LYS A 40 -9.99 42.21 25.13
C LYS A 40 -8.63 41.58 24.83
N VAL A 41 -8.48 40.96 23.67
CA VAL A 41 -7.19 40.47 23.16
C VAL A 41 -6.70 41.42 22.10
N VAL A 42 -5.63 42.15 22.39
CA VAL A 42 -4.98 43.06 21.43
C VAL A 42 -3.82 42.33 20.76
N VAL A 43 -3.84 42.25 19.43
CA VAL A 43 -2.79 41.66 18.60
C VAL A 43 -2.04 42.78 17.88
N VAL A 44 -0.74 42.91 18.16
CA VAL A 44 0.13 43.91 17.52
C VAL A 44 0.85 43.27 16.35
N GLY A 45 0.36 43.54 15.14
CA GLY A 45 0.87 43.00 13.88
C GLY A 45 -0.13 42.08 13.17
N LEU A 46 -0.56 42.50 11.96
CA LEU A 46 -1.44 41.72 11.07
C LEU A 46 -0.64 40.98 9.99
N GLY A 47 0.37 40.21 10.41
CA GLY A 47 1.13 39.33 9.53
C GLY A 47 0.53 37.92 9.43
N MET A 48 1.18 37.04 8.66
CA MET A 48 0.74 35.64 8.47
C MET A 48 0.57 34.87 9.79
N VAL A 49 1.43 35.14 10.79
CA VAL A 49 1.34 34.53 12.12
C VAL A 49 0.21 35.16 12.96
N GLY A 50 0.04 36.48 12.87
CA GLY A 50 -1.01 37.21 13.58
C GLY A 50 -2.40 36.74 13.16
N ILE A 51 -2.68 36.66 11.85
CA ILE A 51 -3.97 36.17 11.36
C ILE A 51 -4.19 34.70 11.72
N SER A 52 -3.15 33.85 11.67
CA SER A 52 -3.28 32.44 12.07
C SER A 52 -3.63 32.28 13.55
N PHE A 53 -3.10 33.14 14.42
CA PHE A 53 -3.48 33.18 15.83
C PHE A 53 -4.95 33.58 15.99
N ILE A 54 -5.40 34.62 15.27
CA ILE A 54 -6.78 35.11 15.30
C ILE A 54 -7.76 34.00 14.88
N GLU A 55 -7.53 33.37 13.74
CA GLU A 55 -8.37 32.27 13.23
C GLU A 55 -8.50 31.12 14.23
N LYS A 56 -7.38 30.70 14.83
CA LYS A 56 -7.36 29.59 15.78
C LYS A 56 -8.02 29.95 17.10
N LEU A 57 -7.78 31.16 17.60
CA LEU A 57 -8.41 31.67 18.81
C LEU A 57 -9.93 31.72 18.64
N MET A 58 -10.42 32.32 17.54
CA MET A 58 -11.84 32.38 17.23
C MET A 58 -12.46 30.98 17.10
N LYS A 59 -11.77 30.05 16.43
CA LYS A 59 -12.24 28.68 16.27
C LYS A 59 -12.37 27.95 17.62
N LEU A 60 -11.39 28.10 18.50
CA LEU A 60 -11.38 27.45 19.81
C LEU A 60 -12.33 28.11 20.81
N ASP A 61 -12.59 29.41 20.64
CA ASP A 61 -13.50 30.20 21.48
C ASP A 61 -14.95 30.25 20.96
N ALA A 62 -15.24 29.70 19.77
CA ALA A 62 -16.55 29.79 19.11
C ALA A 62 -17.75 29.41 20.00
N LYS A 63 -17.57 28.46 20.93
CA LYS A 63 -18.63 28.02 21.86
C LYS A 63 -18.73 28.87 23.12
N ARG A 64 -17.61 29.41 23.63
CA ARG A 64 -17.56 30.08 24.93
C ARG A 64 -17.65 31.60 24.81
N ARG A 65 -17.24 32.16 23.67
CA ARG A 65 -17.28 33.58 23.34
C ARG A 65 -16.68 34.44 24.47
N GLU A 66 -15.51 34.04 24.97
CA GLU A 66 -14.82 34.70 26.07
C GLU A 66 -14.04 35.95 25.64
N TYR A 67 -13.68 36.06 24.37
CA TYR A 67 -12.74 37.07 23.87
C TYR A 67 -13.31 37.97 22.78
N ASP A 68 -12.99 39.26 22.85
CA ASP A 68 -13.11 40.21 21.74
C ASP A 68 -11.70 40.54 21.23
N ILE A 69 -11.49 40.44 19.93
CA ILE A 69 -10.16 40.56 19.32
C ILE A 69 -10.02 41.92 18.65
N ILE A 70 -8.92 42.63 18.95
CA ILE A 70 -8.53 43.88 18.28
C ILE A 70 -7.15 43.66 17.68
N VAL A 71 -6.98 43.84 16.37
CA VAL A 71 -5.67 43.74 15.72
C VAL A 71 -5.23 45.09 15.17
N ILE A 72 -3.98 45.44 15.41
CA ILE A 72 -3.38 46.72 15.00
C ILE A 72 -2.24 46.41 14.03
N GLY A 73 -2.38 46.84 12.78
CA GLY A 73 -1.45 46.64 11.68
C GLY A 73 -0.86 47.95 11.19
N GLU A 74 0.47 48.00 11.12
CA GLU A 74 1.22 49.16 10.59
C GLU A 74 1.04 49.34 9.08
N GLU A 75 0.95 48.24 8.33
CA GLU A 75 0.80 48.26 6.87
C GLU A 75 -0.63 48.60 6.44
N ALA A 76 -0.77 49.13 5.22
CA ALA A 76 -2.06 49.49 4.61
C ALA A 76 -2.92 48.29 4.18
N HIS A 77 -2.42 47.07 4.37
CA HIS A 77 -2.97 45.86 3.78
C HIS A 77 -3.48 44.88 4.84
N LEU A 78 -4.51 44.12 4.48
CA LEU A 78 -4.93 42.93 5.24
C LEU A 78 -3.84 41.88 5.23
N ALA A 79 -3.91 40.90 6.15
CA ALA A 79 -2.91 39.84 6.23
C ALA A 79 -2.71 39.13 4.89
N TYR A 80 -1.50 39.18 4.36
CA TYR A 80 -1.13 38.64 3.06
C TYR A 80 0.04 37.66 3.13
N ASN A 81 0.19 36.86 2.09
CA ASN A 81 1.24 35.86 1.94
C ASN A 81 2.58 36.51 1.60
N ARG A 82 3.35 36.88 2.63
CA ARG A 82 4.68 37.47 2.48
C ARG A 82 5.72 36.51 1.89
N VAL A 83 5.53 35.20 2.01
CA VAL A 83 6.39 34.20 1.35
C VAL A 83 6.11 34.13 -0.16
N GLY A 84 4.93 34.56 -0.58
CA GLY A 84 4.50 34.60 -1.98
C GLY A 84 4.79 35.91 -2.70
N LEU A 85 5.59 36.83 -2.14
CA LEU A 85 5.79 38.18 -2.70
C LEU A 85 6.28 38.19 -4.16
N THR A 86 7.02 37.16 -4.59
CA THR A 86 7.45 37.03 -5.99
C THR A 86 6.29 36.97 -6.96
N SER A 87 5.13 36.40 -6.57
CA SER A 87 3.97 36.35 -7.47
C SER A 87 3.37 37.74 -7.72
N PHE A 88 3.56 38.71 -6.82
CA PHE A 88 3.15 40.10 -7.04
C PHE A 88 3.73 40.68 -8.34
N PHE A 89 4.95 40.25 -8.68
CA PHE A 89 5.63 40.62 -9.92
C PHE A 89 5.01 40.02 -11.19
N GLN A 90 3.99 39.17 -11.07
CA GLN A 90 3.25 38.63 -12.22
C GLN A 90 1.91 39.33 -12.41
N HIS A 91 1.18 39.61 -11.32
CA HIS A 91 -0.20 40.13 -11.40
C HIS A 91 -0.39 41.59 -10.99
N ARG A 92 0.55 42.21 -10.25
CA ARG A 92 0.45 43.58 -9.69
C ARG A 92 -0.87 43.84 -8.93
N LYS A 93 -1.39 42.83 -8.24
CA LYS A 93 -2.66 42.88 -7.49
C LYS A 93 -2.46 42.34 -6.07
N VAL A 94 -2.51 43.20 -5.07
CA VAL A 94 -2.22 42.81 -3.67
C VAL A 94 -3.27 41.83 -3.15
N GLU A 95 -4.52 41.93 -3.62
CA GLU A 95 -5.65 41.10 -3.20
C GLU A 95 -5.41 39.61 -3.43
N ASN A 96 -4.65 39.25 -4.48
CA ASN A 96 -4.29 37.86 -4.77
C ASN A 96 -3.36 37.25 -3.72
N LEU A 97 -2.72 38.09 -2.89
CA LEU A 97 -1.86 37.65 -1.81
C LEU A 97 -2.61 37.56 -0.47
N TYR A 98 -3.83 38.09 -0.35
CA TYR A 98 -4.55 38.04 0.93
C TYR A 98 -4.79 36.61 1.38
N LEU A 99 -4.48 36.35 2.65
CA LEU A 99 -4.67 35.03 3.27
C LEU A 99 -6.15 34.71 3.50
N ASN A 100 -6.94 35.76 3.78
CA ASN A 100 -8.38 35.71 3.80
C ASN A 100 -8.93 36.83 2.90
N PRO A 101 -9.96 36.56 2.11
CA PRO A 101 -10.59 37.59 1.28
C PRO A 101 -11.30 38.62 2.16
N LYS A 102 -11.56 39.83 1.64
CA LYS A 102 -12.18 40.92 2.43
C LYS A 102 -13.53 40.48 3.04
N GLU A 103 -14.27 39.68 2.30
CA GLU A 103 -15.57 39.12 2.68
C GLU A 103 -15.49 38.25 3.95
N TRP A 104 -14.35 37.59 4.19
CA TRP A 104 -14.15 36.79 5.41
C TRP A 104 -14.19 37.68 6.65
N TYR A 105 -13.50 38.82 6.63
CA TYR A 105 -13.50 39.77 7.73
C TYR A 105 -14.91 40.32 7.99
N SER A 106 -15.64 40.64 6.93
CA SER A 106 -17.04 41.09 7.03
C SER A 106 -18.02 40.01 7.48
N SER A 107 -17.68 38.73 7.30
CA SER A 107 -18.51 37.59 7.71
C SER A 107 -18.39 37.24 9.21
N VAL A 108 -17.40 37.79 9.90
CA VAL A 108 -17.21 37.59 11.34
C VAL A 108 -18.32 38.32 12.11
N PRO A 109 -18.93 37.71 13.14
CA PRO A 109 -19.96 38.37 13.93
C PRO A 109 -19.46 39.69 14.53
N GLU A 110 -20.25 40.74 14.39
CA GLU A 110 -19.95 42.09 14.84
C GLU A 110 -19.45 42.12 16.29
N GLY A 111 -18.37 42.88 16.53
CA GLY A 111 -17.67 42.96 17.81
C GLY A 111 -16.67 41.85 18.13
N SER A 112 -16.65 40.73 17.37
CA SER A 112 -15.76 39.59 17.68
C SER A 112 -14.33 39.77 17.15
N LEU A 113 -14.15 40.49 16.03
CA LEU A 113 -12.86 40.86 15.45
C LEU A 113 -12.91 42.28 14.90
N ASN A 114 -12.07 43.16 15.43
CA ASN A 114 -11.85 44.51 14.93
C ASN A 114 -10.41 44.64 14.45
N TYR A 115 -10.18 45.33 13.33
CA TYR A 115 -8.84 45.54 12.80
C TYR A 115 -8.60 47.01 12.44
N HIS A 116 -7.39 47.48 12.73
CA HIS A 116 -6.92 48.83 12.42
C HIS A 116 -5.68 48.71 11.55
N LEU A 117 -5.72 49.28 10.34
CA LEU A 117 -4.60 49.31 9.39
C LEU A 117 -3.99 50.71 9.36
N ASN A 118 -2.82 50.86 8.73
CA ASN A 118 -2.10 52.14 8.65
C ASN A 118 -1.81 52.79 10.01
N THR A 119 -1.68 51.99 11.07
CA THR A 119 -1.41 52.51 12.41
C THR A 119 -0.43 51.62 13.16
N LYS A 120 0.62 52.25 13.69
CA LYS A 120 1.72 51.58 14.39
C LYS A 120 1.54 51.72 15.88
N VAL A 121 1.69 50.63 16.63
CA VAL A 121 1.82 50.72 18.09
C VAL A 121 3.18 51.30 18.44
N THR A 122 3.19 52.46 19.11
CA THR A 122 4.40 53.21 19.45
C THR A 122 4.90 52.87 20.85
N GLU A 123 3.98 52.65 21.80
CA GLU A 123 4.25 52.41 23.22
C GLU A 123 3.32 51.37 23.84
N ILE A 124 3.81 50.63 24.83
CA ILE A 124 3.04 49.70 25.66
C ILE A 124 3.09 50.20 27.11
N HIS A 125 1.93 50.50 27.67
CA HIS A 125 1.76 50.89 29.08
C HIS A 125 1.31 49.67 29.87
N SER A 126 2.26 48.86 30.33
CA SER A 126 1.99 47.57 30.99
C SER A 126 1.27 47.69 32.33
N GLU A 127 1.55 48.74 33.10
CA GLU A 127 0.89 48.99 34.40
C GLU A 127 -0.59 49.33 34.26
N HIS A 128 -0.95 50.04 33.19
CA HIS A 128 -2.33 50.48 32.90
C HIS A 128 -3.05 49.57 31.90
N LYS A 129 -2.36 48.57 31.34
CA LYS A 129 -2.83 47.69 30.26
C LYS A 129 -3.39 48.44 29.04
N LEU A 130 -2.63 49.40 28.54
CA LEU A 130 -2.95 50.19 27.34
C LEU A 130 -1.82 50.11 26.31
N VAL A 131 -2.15 50.25 25.03
CA VAL A 131 -1.17 50.50 23.96
C VAL A 131 -1.47 51.82 23.27
N SER A 132 -0.44 52.61 22.96
CA SER A 132 -0.56 53.87 22.22
C SER A 132 -0.25 53.65 20.74
N CYS A 133 -1.04 54.26 19.86
CA CYS A 133 -0.90 54.12 18.41
C CYS A 133 -0.41 55.42 17.76
N SER A 134 0.20 55.33 16.58
CA SER A 134 0.65 56.49 15.80
C SER A 134 -0.50 57.37 15.31
N SER A 135 -1.73 56.85 15.30
CA SER A 135 -2.96 57.62 15.08
C SER A 135 -3.29 58.60 16.22
N GLY A 136 -2.60 58.49 17.37
CA GLY A 136 -2.90 59.25 18.60
C GLY A 136 -3.88 58.53 19.54
N GLU A 137 -4.43 57.40 19.13
CA GLU A 137 -5.39 56.61 19.90
C GLU A 137 -4.70 55.71 20.94
N THR A 138 -5.43 55.39 22.01
CA THR A 138 -5.01 54.41 23.02
C THR A 138 -6.01 53.25 23.10
N VAL A 139 -5.50 52.02 23.11
CA VAL A 139 -6.33 50.81 23.08
C VAL A 139 -6.09 49.98 24.36
N PRO A 140 -7.13 49.73 25.18
CA PRO A 140 -7.02 48.88 26.36
C PRO A 140 -7.00 47.39 26.01
N TYR A 141 -6.25 46.60 26.78
CA TYR A 141 -6.16 45.15 26.62
C TYR A 141 -6.32 44.40 27.95
N ASP A 142 -6.84 43.19 27.89
CA ASP A 142 -6.71 42.20 28.97
C ASP A 142 -5.52 41.29 28.72
N VAL A 143 -5.31 40.93 27.45
CA VAL A 143 -4.21 40.12 26.91
C VAL A 143 -3.59 40.85 25.72
N LEU A 144 -2.27 40.99 25.71
CA LEU A 144 -1.51 41.59 24.61
C LEU A 144 -0.66 40.53 23.91
N VAL A 145 -0.78 40.43 22.60
CA VAL A 145 -0.03 39.48 21.77
C VAL A 145 0.83 40.25 20.78
N LEU A 146 2.14 40.19 20.95
CA LEU A 146 3.11 40.80 20.06
C LEU A 146 3.40 39.85 18.89
N ALA A 147 3.00 40.25 17.69
CA ALA A 147 3.20 39.53 16.44
C ALA A 147 3.88 40.46 15.39
N THR A 148 4.81 41.29 15.86
CA THR A 148 5.45 42.39 15.10
C THR A 148 6.38 41.91 14.00
N GLY A 149 6.76 40.64 13.98
CA GLY A 149 7.60 40.05 12.94
C GLY A 149 9.06 40.54 12.99
N SER A 150 9.63 40.83 11.82
CA SER A 150 11.02 41.24 11.64
C SER A 150 11.20 42.26 10.50
N ASP A 151 12.27 43.04 10.56
CA ASP A 151 12.73 43.94 9.50
C ASP A 151 13.78 43.27 8.60
N ALA A 152 13.90 43.73 7.36
CA ALA A 152 15.03 43.38 6.51
C ALA A 152 16.34 43.98 7.06
N LEU A 153 17.43 43.22 6.99
CA LEU A 153 18.74 43.67 7.46
C LEU A 153 19.46 44.46 6.36
N LEU A 154 19.81 45.71 6.65
CA LEU A 154 20.70 46.54 5.83
C LEU A 154 22.12 46.60 6.42
N PRO A 155 23.18 46.61 5.59
CA PRO A 155 24.56 46.67 6.07
C PRO A 155 24.94 48.12 6.41
N ARG A 156 24.49 48.61 7.56
CA ARG A 156 24.68 50.02 7.98
C ARG A 156 26.15 50.49 8.08
N HIS A 157 27.09 49.55 8.11
CA HIS A 157 28.53 49.85 8.13
C HIS A 157 29.15 49.97 6.72
N THR A 158 28.43 49.58 5.67
CA THR A 158 28.87 49.74 4.29
C THR A 158 28.59 51.17 3.82
N PRO A 159 29.60 51.94 3.38
CA PRO A 159 29.38 53.29 2.89
C PRO A 159 28.44 53.30 1.66
N GLY A 160 27.45 54.19 1.67
CA GLY A 160 26.44 54.33 0.61
C GLY A 160 25.22 53.39 0.73
N HIS A 161 25.02 52.70 1.87
CA HIS A 161 23.90 51.78 2.07
C HIS A 161 22.50 52.44 2.09
N ASP A 162 22.44 53.76 2.17
CA ASP A 162 21.25 54.61 2.20
C ASP A 162 21.06 55.43 0.91
N ALA A 163 21.83 55.11 -0.14
CA ALA A 163 21.73 55.76 -1.44
C ALA A 163 20.39 55.47 -2.16
N LYS A 164 19.96 56.41 -3.00
CA LYS A 164 18.83 56.21 -3.93
C LYS A 164 19.16 55.07 -4.89
N GLY A 165 18.28 54.10 -5.02
CA GLY A 165 18.53 52.87 -5.78
C GLY A 165 18.94 51.67 -4.90
N VAL A 166 19.01 51.84 -3.57
CA VAL A 166 19.13 50.73 -2.62
C VAL A 166 17.75 50.34 -2.08
N PHE A 167 17.42 49.05 -2.19
CA PHE A 167 16.15 48.46 -1.79
C PHE A 167 16.35 47.25 -0.88
N VAL A 168 15.26 46.83 -0.25
CA VAL A 168 15.14 45.56 0.46
C VAL A 168 13.96 44.77 -0.10
N TYR A 169 13.88 43.50 0.25
CA TYR A 169 12.80 42.62 -0.20
C TYR A 169 11.99 42.11 1.01
N ARG A 170 10.92 42.83 1.39
CA ARG A 170 10.17 42.49 2.60
C ARG A 170 8.67 42.80 2.59
N THR A 171 8.25 43.99 2.17
CA THR A 171 6.85 44.45 2.19
C THR A 171 6.35 44.78 0.78
N ILE A 172 5.04 44.91 0.59
CA ILE A 172 4.47 45.37 -0.69
C ILE A 172 5.00 46.76 -1.07
N GLU A 173 5.10 47.67 -0.10
CA GLU A 173 5.65 49.01 -0.31
C GLU A 173 7.11 48.97 -0.81
N ASP A 174 7.96 48.09 -0.25
CA ASP A 174 9.33 47.90 -0.73
C ASP A 174 9.36 47.48 -2.22
N LEU A 175 8.45 46.60 -2.59
CA LEU A 175 8.32 46.08 -3.95
C LEU A 175 7.82 47.15 -4.91
N GLU A 176 6.82 47.93 -4.53
CA GLU A 176 6.28 49.04 -5.32
C GLU A 176 7.33 50.13 -5.56
N ASN A 177 8.12 50.45 -4.52
CA ASN A 177 9.24 51.37 -4.61
C ASN A 177 10.32 50.86 -5.58
N LEU A 178 10.68 49.57 -5.49
CA LEU A 178 11.61 48.93 -6.42
C LEU A 178 11.08 48.93 -7.87
N ILE A 179 9.80 48.60 -8.07
CA ILE A 179 9.15 48.59 -9.39
C ILE A 179 9.19 49.98 -10.01
N SER A 180 8.81 51.01 -9.24
CA SER A 180 8.74 52.39 -9.70
C SER A 180 10.12 52.90 -10.10
N PHE A 181 11.13 52.65 -9.25
CA PHE A 181 12.50 53.04 -9.55
C PHE A 181 13.08 52.32 -10.76
N ALA A 182 12.87 51.01 -10.87
CA ALA A 182 13.35 50.21 -11.99
C ALA A 182 12.73 50.66 -13.33
N ALA A 183 11.47 51.10 -13.33
CA ALA A 183 10.80 51.61 -14.53
C ALA A 183 11.47 52.88 -15.10
N GLU A 184 12.13 53.68 -14.26
CA GLU A 184 12.88 54.88 -14.66
C GLU A 184 14.33 54.58 -15.10
N HIS A 185 14.85 53.38 -14.79
CA HIS A 185 16.25 52.99 -15.01
C HIS A 185 16.38 51.79 -15.95
N LYS A 186 15.58 51.74 -17.03
CA LYS A 186 15.54 50.62 -17.96
C LYS A 186 16.88 50.42 -18.70
N GLY A 187 17.21 49.16 -19.00
CA GLY A 187 18.43 48.79 -19.72
C GLY A 187 19.71 48.92 -18.90
N THR A 188 19.60 49.09 -17.57
CA THR A 188 20.75 49.13 -16.66
C THR A 188 20.98 47.77 -15.98
N HIS A 189 22.04 47.64 -15.19
CA HIS A 189 22.29 46.44 -14.39
C HIS A 189 21.68 46.55 -12.99
N GLY A 190 20.95 45.52 -12.57
CA GLY A 190 20.49 45.34 -11.20
C GLY A 190 21.35 44.34 -10.44
N ALA A 191 21.45 44.47 -9.12
CA ALA A 191 22.19 43.53 -8.28
C ALA A 191 21.43 43.18 -6.99
N VAL A 192 21.48 41.91 -6.60
CA VAL A 192 20.97 41.40 -5.33
C VAL A 192 22.11 40.91 -4.47
N VAL A 193 22.15 41.36 -3.21
CA VAL A 193 23.20 40.97 -2.26
C VAL A 193 22.64 39.96 -1.26
N GLY A 194 23.18 38.75 -1.30
CA GLY A 194 22.79 37.58 -0.50
C GLY A 194 22.19 36.48 -1.37
N GLY A 195 22.78 35.29 -1.37
CA GLY A 195 22.31 34.08 -2.08
C GLY A 195 21.52 33.13 -1.18
N GLY A 196 20.80 33.67 -0.19
CA GLY A 196 19.83 32.94 0.61
C GLY A 196 18.47 32.82 -0.08
N LEU A 197 17.46 32.34 0.66
CA LEU A 197 16.08 32.18 0.18
C LEU A 197 15.51 33.48 -0.42
N LEU A 198 15.47 34.53 0.40
CA LEU A 198 14.97 35.85 0.01
C LEU A 198 15.78 36.46 -1.14
N GLY A 199 17.07 36.17 -1.22
CA GLY A 199 17.93 36.73 -2.25
C GLY A 199 17.69 36.12 -3.63
N LEU A 200 17.47 34.80 -3.68
CA LEU A 200 17.08 34.14 -4.92
C LEU A 200 15.68 34.56 -5.38
N GLU A 201 14.76 34.79 -4.44
CA GLU A 201 13.42 35.34 -4.73
C GLU A 201 13.49 36.80 -5.22
N ALA A 202 14.27 37.65 -4.55
CA ALA A 202 14.49 39.03 -4.98
C ALA A 202 15.17 39.11 -6.35
N ALA A 203 16.14 38.24 -6.62
CA ALA A 203 16.81 38.17 -7.92
C ALA A 203 15.82 37.77 -9.03
N LYS A 204 14.94 36.80 -8.75
CA LYS A 204 13.85 36.43 -9.67
C LYS A 204 12.90 37.59 -9.90
N ALA A 205 12.45 38.25 -8.83
CA ALA A 205 11.58 39.41 -8.92
C ALA A 205 12.20 40.52 -9.79
N MET A 206 13.50 40.79 -9.65
CA MET A 206 14.20 41.77 -10.48
C MET A 206 14.33 41.33 -11.95
N ILE A 207 14.51 40.03 -12.23
CA ILE A 207 14.49 39.50 -13.61
C ILE A 207 13.09 39.67 -14.21
N ASP A 208 12.03 39.33 -13.47
CA ASP A 208 10.63 39.41 -13.92
C ASP A 208 10.13 40.84 -14.12
N LEU A 209 10.88 41.85 -13.70
CA LEU A 209 10.60 43.24 -14.05
C LEU A 209 10.90 43.56 -15.51
N GLU A 210 11.78 42.79 -16.15
CA GLU A 210 12.28 43.04 -17.51
C GLU A 210 12.81 44.47 -17.72
N ALA A 211 13.17 45.15 -16.62
CA ALA A 211 13.70 46.51 -16.63
C ALA A 211 15.23 46.54 -16.71
N PHE A 212 15.90 45.48 -16.26
CA PHE A 212 17.36 45.39 -16.23
C PHE A 212 17.87 44.58 -17.41
N GLU A 213 18.97 45.03 -18.04
CA GLU A 213 19.68 44.23 -19.07
C GLU A 213 20.27 42.97 -18.45
N LYS A 214 20.77 43.07 -17.21
CA LYS A 214 21.33 41.94 -16.46
C LYS A 214 21.07 42.11 -14.97
N VAL A 215 20.79 40.99 -14.30
CA VAL A 215 20.67 40.91 -12.84
C VAL A 215 21.81 40.07 -12.27
N HIS A 216 22.54 40.63 -11.31
CA HIS A 216 23.67 40.00 -10.63
C HIS A 216 23.27 39.54 -9.24
N LEU A 217 23.58 38.30 -8.86
CA LEU A 217 23.46 37.78 -7.51
C LEU A 217 24.84 37.69 -6.86
N ILE A 218 25.05 38.48 -5.80
CA ILE A 218 26.30 38.53 -5.05
C ILE A 218 26.15 37.68 -3.78
N GLU A 219 26.94 36.62 -3.65
CA GLU A 219 26.97 35.74 -2.48
C GLU A 219 28.40 35.64 -1.93
N ARG A 220 28.52 35.78 -0.61
CA ARG A 220 29.82 35.75 0.09
C ARG A 220 30.37 34.34 0.30
N ASN A 221 29.52 33.32 0.21
CA ASN A 221 29.87 31.91 0.35
C ASN A 221 30.24 31.30 -1.01
N ARG A 222 30.78 30.08 -0.97
CA ARG A 222 31.18 29.31 -2.16
C ARG A 222 30.01 28.73 -2.96
N TRP A 223 28.78 28.80 -2.45
CA TRP A 223 27.54 28.39 -3.12
C TRP A 223 26.34 29.11 -2.47
N VAL A 224 25.20 29.12 -3.17
CA VAL A 224 23.92 29.67 -2.69
C VAL A 224 23.23 28.69 -1.73
N LEU A 225 22.33 29.17 -0.88
CA LEU A 225 21.59 28.35 0.09
C LEU A 225 22.49 27.54 1.05
N SER A 226 23.65 28.09 1.42
CA SER A 226 24.66 27.44 2.27
C SER A 226 24.19 27.07 3.68
N ARG A 227 23.04 27.61 4.12
CA ARG A 227 22.37 27.24 5.37
C ARG A 227 21.45 26.02 5.25
N GLN A 228 21.09 25.62 4.04
CA GLN A 228 20.16 24.51 3.76
C GLN A 228 20.83 23.37 3.00
N LEU A 229 21.86 23.67 2.19
CA LEU A 229 22.49 22.75 1.24
C LEU A 229 24.00 22.65 1.47
N ASP A 230 24.54 21.47 1.17
CA ASP A 230 25.98 21.28 1.04
C ASP A 230 26.51 21.81 -0.31
N GLY A 231 27.82 21.70 -0.52
CA GLY A 231 28.48 22.25 -1.70
C GLY A 231 28.03 21.61 -3.01
N ASP A 232 27.73 20.31 -3.02
CA ASP A 232 27.30 19.60 -4.22
C ASP A 232 25.88 20.03 -4.63
N ALA A 233 24.95 20.02 -3.68
CA ALA A 233 23.58 20.46 -3.91
C ALA A 233 23.53 21.96 -4.26
N GLY A 234 24.29 22.79 -3.55
CA GLY A 234 24.37 24.22 -3.79
C GLY A 234 24.99 24.56 -5.16
N GLY A 235 26.03 23.84 -5.57
CA GLY A 235 26.62 24.00 -6.90
C GLY A 235 25.65 23.68 -8.03
N LEU A 236 24.82 22.64 -7.86
CA LEU A 236 23.77 22.30 -8.82
C LEU A 236 22.70 23.41 -8.93
N VAL A 237 22.32 24.03 -7.80
CA VAL A 237 21.43 25.20 -7.81
C VAL A 237 22.07 26.37 -8.54
N VAL A 238 23.36 26.67 -8.30
CA VAL A 238 24.09 27.74 -9.01
C VAL A 238 24.05 27.53 -10.52
N GLN A 239 24.27 26.30 -10.99
CA GLN A 239 24.20 25.98 -12.41
C GLN A 239 22.81 26.24 -12.97
N GLN A 240 21.77 25.70 -12.33
CA GLN A 240 20.39 25.87 -12.80
C GLN A 240 19.95 27.35 -12.83
N VAL A 241 20.34 28.16 -11.83
CA VAL A 241 19.96 29.59 -11.86
C VAL A 241 20.75 30.38 -12.91
N ARG A 242 21.98 29.98 -13.23
CA ARG A 242 22.76 30.58 -14.35
C ARG A 242 22.14 30.25 -15.69
N ASP A 243 21.68 29.01 -15.88
CA ASP A 243 20.97 28.57 -17.09
C ASP A 243 19.66 29.35 -17.31
N LEU A 244 19.09 29.91 -16.23
CA LEU A 244 17.91 30.77 -16.24
C LEU A 244 18.23 32.26 -16.42
N GLY A 245 19.50 32.61 -16.72
CA GLY A 245 19.92 33.97 -17.05
C GLY A 245 20.41 34.82 -15.87
N LEU A 246 20.49 34.27 -14.64
CA LEU A 246 21.02 35.00 -13.49
C LEU A 246 22.55 34.96 -13.45
N ASP A 247 23.20 36.11 -13.36
CA ASP A 247 24.66 36.15 -13.17
C ASP A 247 25.01 35.96 -11.70
N VAL A 248 25.73 34.90 -11.35
CA VAL A 248 26.01 34.55 -9.94
C VAL A 248 27.49 34.76 -9.61
N LEU A 249 27.74 35.73 -8.75
CA LEU A 249 29.05 36.11 -8.22
C LEU A 249 29.23 35.52 -6.82
N LEU A 250 29.94 34.39 -6.75
CA LEU A 250 30.22 33.66 -5.51
C LEU A 250 31.51 34.15 -4.85
N SER A 251 31.62 33.94 -3.53
CA SER A 251 32.75 34.40 -2.72
C SER A 251 33.04 35.91 -2.82
N LYS A 252 32.02 36.72 -3.13
CA LYS A 252 32.13 38.17 -3.26
C LYS A 252 31.41 38.88 -2.11
N ARG A 253 32.01 39.95 -1.60
CA ARG A 253 31.46 40.79 -0.52
C ARG A 253 31.54 42.26 -0.94
N VAL A 254 30.44 42.99 -0.78
CA VAL A 254 30.39 44.43 -1.08
C VAL A 254 31.11 45.20 0.03
N GLY A 255 32.22 45.86 -0.31
CA GLY A 255 32.97 46.71 0.61
C GLY A 255 32.48 48.16 0.63
N LYS A 256 32.07 48.69 -0.53
CA LYS A 256 31.53 50.06 -0.68
C LYS A 256 30.52 50.13 -1.84
N ILE A 257 29.50 50.99 -1.70
CA ILE A 257 28.61 51.38 -2.80
C ILE A 257 29.13 52.69 -3.41
N GLU A 258 29.35 52.71 -4.72
CA GLU A 258 29.69 53.93 -5.45
C GLU A 258 28.41 54.69 -5.79
N VAL A 259 28.37 55.97 -5.43
CA VAL A 259 27.21 56.84 -5.62
C VAL A 259 27.55 58.01 -6.53
N THR A 260 26.53 58.56 -7.19
CA THR A 260 26.59 59.84 -7.92
C THR A 260 26.58 61.03 -6.94
N GLU A 261 26.74 62.25 -7.46
CA GLU A 261 26.64 63.49 -6.66
C GLU A 261 25.24 63.64 -6.02
N ASP A 262 24.19 63.12 -6.65
CA ASP A 262 22.81 63.11 -6.13
C ASP A 262 22.50 61.96 -5.15
N ASN A 263 23.55 61.27 -4.68
CA ASN A 263 23.47 60.09 -3.82
C ASN A 263 22.68 58.93 -4.44
N ALA A 264 22.80 58.70 -5.75
CA ALA A 264 22.20 57.54 -6.44
C ALA A 264 23.23 56.45 -6.74
N VAL A 265 22.83 55.18 -6.70
CA VAL A 265 23.73 54.03 -6.94
C VAL A 265 24.28 54.07 -8.38
N LYS A 266 25.61 54.00 -8.51
CA LYS A 266 26.35 53.89 -9.78
C LYS A 266 27.10 52.55 -9.92
N GLY A 267 27.41 51.90 -8.80
CA GLY A 267 28.08 50.61 -8.78
C GLY A 267 28.47 50.16 -7.38
N VAL A 268 29.21 49.05 -7.30
CA VAL A 268 29.78 48.51 -6.07
C VAL A 268 31.27 48.23 -6.22
N VAL A 269 32.01 48.41 -5.12
CA VAL A 269 33.39 47.95 -4.97
C VAL A 269 33.38 46.78 -3.98
N PHE A 270 33.91 45.63 -4.41
CA PHE A 270 34.04 44.46 -3.56
C PHE A 270 35.22 44.60 -2.59
N GLU A 271 35.24 43.80 -1.52
CA GLU A 271 36.33 43.79 -0.53
C GLU A 271 37.70 43.41 -1.13
N ASP A 272 37.71 42.70 -2.28
CA ASP A 272 38.92 42.36 -3.02
C ASP A 272 39.36 43.43 -4.04
N GLY A 273 38.66 44.57 -4.08
CA GLY A 273 38.99 45.73 -4.91
C GLY A 273 38.38 45.72 -6.32
N GLU A 274 37.77 44.61 -6.76
CA GLU A 274 37.05 44.56 -8.04
C GLU A 274 35.81 45.46 -8.01
N LYS A 275 35.45 46.05 -9.17
CA LYS A 275 34.31 46.95 -9.32
C LYS A 275 33.27 46.38 -10.26
N MET A 276 31.99 46.64 -9.96
CA MET A 276 30.86 46.27 -10.81
C MET A 276 29.88 47.43 -10.94
N ALA A 277 29.52 47.80 -12.17
CA ALA A 277 28.51 48.82 -12.42
C ALA A 277 27.09 48.25 -12.22
N CYS A 278 26.25 48.99 -11.49
CA CYS A 278 24.83 48.72 -11.30
C CYS A 278 24.10 50.01 -10.91
N SER A 279 22.85 50.15 -11.32
CA SER A 279 21.98 51.30 -10.96
C SER A 279 21.08 51.00 -9.76
N THR A 280 20.89 49.70 -9.45
CA THR A 280 19.93 49.23 -8.46
C THR A 280 20.54 48.11 -7.64
N LEU A 281 20.41 48.19 -6.31
CA LEU A 281 20.86 47.19 -5.35
C LEU A 281 19.69 46.75 -4.46
N CYS A 282 19.44 45.44 -4.35
CA CYS A 282 18.50 44.89 -3.39
C CYS A 282 19.24 44.05 -2.34
N PHE A 283 19.19 44.45 -1.08
CA PHE A 283 19.79 43.70 0.02
C PHE A 283 18.83 42.62 0.54
N ALA A 284 19.29 41.37 0.50
CA ALA A 284 18.61 40.19 1.03
C ALA A 284 19.54 39.38 1.94
N ILE A 285 20.23 40.08 2.86
CA ILE A 285 21.29 39.53 3.72
C ILE A 285 20.79 38.98 5.06
N GLY A 286 19.48 38.91 5.26
CA GLY A 286 18.82 38.38 6.45
C GLY A 286 17.76 39.33 7.00
N ILE A 287 17.20 38.93 8.14
CA ILE A 287 16.17 39.67 8.86
C ILE A 287 16.59 39.90 10.32
N LYS A 288 15.99 40.91 10.96
CA LYS A 288 16.17 41.24 12.36
C LYS A 288 14.82 41.31 13.07
N ALA A 289 14.66 40.58 14.16
CA ALA A 289 13.41 40.57 14.92
C ALA A 289 13.04 41.99 15.40
N ARG A 290 11.75 42.33 15.29
CA ARG A 290 11.20 43.62 15.74
C ARG A 290 10.87 43.59 17.23
N ASP A 291 11.91 43.80 18.04
CA ASP A 291 11.85 43.80 19.50
C ASP A 291 11.93 45.21 20.12
N GLU A 292 11.96 46.26 19.30
CA GLU A 292 12.12 47.66 19.72
C GLU A 292 10.97 48.13 20.64
N LEU A 293 9.73 47.74 20.33
CA LEU A 293 8.56 48.07 21.14
C LEU A 293 8.63 47.41 22.52
N ALA A 294 9.01 46.12 22.54
CA ALA A 294 9.14 45.34 23.75
C ALA A 294 10.27 45.86 24.65
N ARG A 295 11.41 46.24 24.06
CA ARG A 295 12.54 46.84 24.80
C ARG A 295 12.16 48.15 25.48
N ARG A 296 11.47 49.06 24.77
CA ARG A 296 10.99 50.32 25.36
C ARG A 296 10.01 50.08 26.50
N ALA A 297 9.20 49.03 26.40
CA ALA A 297 8.24 48.62 27.43
C ALA A 297 8.85 47.84 28.61
N GLY A 298 10.18 47.65 28.65
CA GLY A 298 10.86 46.89 29.72
C GLY A 298 10.66 45.37 29.65
N ILE A 299 10.16 44.83 28.53
CA ILE A 299 10.06 43.39 28.30
C ILE A 299 11.45 42.83 27.98
N LYS A 300 11.79 41.67 28.55
CA LYS A 300 13.09 41.03 28.34
C LYS A 300 13.24 40.59 26.87
N CYS A 301 14.30 41.06 26.22
CA CYS A 301 14.66 40.71 24.84
C CYS A 301 16.09 40.15 24.79
N ALA A 302 16.36 39.23 23.86
CA ALA A 302 17.68 38.65 23.63
C ALA A 302 18.65 39.69 23.04
N ASP A 303 19.96 39.57 23.26
CA ASP A 303 20.92 40.60 22.84
C ASP A 303 20.92 40.85 21.32
N ARG A 304 21.39 42.04 20.92
CA ARG A 304 21.63 42.44 19.52
C ARG A 304 20.41 42.37 18.59
N GLY A 305 19.19 42.49 19.12
CA GLY A 305 17.97 42.37 18.33
C GLY A 305 17.56 40.93 18.05
N GLY A 306 17.90 40.02 18.97
CA GLY A 306 17.60 38.59 18.89
C GLY A 306 16.14 38.21 19.24
N GLY A 307 15.25 39.19 19.37
CA GLY A 307 13.82 38.98 19.61
C GLY A 307 13.41 39.04 21.09
N ILE A 308 12.11 39.01 21.32
CA ILE A 308 11.43 39.05 22.62
C ILE A 308 11.56 37.68 23.28
N VAL A 309 12.15 37.60 24.48
CA VAL A 309 12.36 36.31 25.15
C VAL A 309 11.02 35.74 25.62
N VAL A 310 10.70 34.54 25.17
CA VAL A 310 9.47 33.83 25.55
C VAL A 310 9.76 32.49 26.21
N LYS A 311 8.88 32.09 27.13
CA LYS A 311 8.89 30.76 27.75
C LYS A 311 8.25 29.71 26.83
N GLU A 312 8.23 28.45 27.28
CA GLU A 312 7.57 27.35 26.56
C GLU A 312 6.05 27.52 26.39
N ASP A 313 5.39 28.33 27.23
CA ASP A 313 3.97 28.70 27.10
C ASP A 313 3.77 29.99 26.29
N LEU A 314 4.85 30.55 25.74
CA LEU A 314 4.92 31.78 24.94
C LEU A 314 4.72 33.08 25.73
N SER A 315 4.69 33.01 27.07
CA SER A 315 4.65 34.19 27.92
C SER A 315 5.97 34.97 27.90
N THR A 316 5.88 36.30 27.96
CA THR A 316 7.05 37.18 28.09
C THR A 316 7.44 37.36 29.57
N SER A 317 8.36 38.30 29.86
CA SER A 317 8.70 38.66 31.24
C SER A 317 7.61 39.46 31.96
N ILE A 318 6.61 39.99 31.24
CA ILE A 318 5.50 40.75 31.80
C ILE A 318 4.21 39.93 31.71
N LYS A 319 3.43 39.94 32.79
CA LYS A 319 2.17 39.20 32.90
C LYS A 319 1.17 39.66 31.83
N ASP A 320 0.41 38.72 31.29
CA ASP A 320 -0.63 38.94 30.28
C ASP A 320 -0.11 39.48 28.92
N ILE A 321 1.21 39.56 28.73
CA ILE A 321 1.86 39.90 27.46
C ILE A 321 2.60 38.67 26.90
N TYR A 322 2.30 38.34 25.65
CA TYR A 322 2.81 37.19 24.92
C TYR A 322 3.49 37.65 23.63
N ALA A 323 4.39 36.84 23.06
CA ALA A 323 4.98 37.11 21.76
C ALA A 323 5.02 35.84 20.89
N ILE A 324 4.70 35.98 19.60
CA ILE A 324 4.65 34.88 18.63
C ILE A 324 5.26 35.29 17.28
N GLY A 325 5.70 34.30 16.50
CA GLY A 325 6.27 34.54 15.17
C GLY A 325 7.73 35.00 15.21
N GLU A 326 8.18 35.73 14.19
CA GLU A 326 9.60 36.08 14.03
C GLU A 326 10.15 37.05 15.10
N CYS A 327 9.26 37.79 15.78
CA CYS A 327 9.65 38.66 16.89
C CYS A 327 9.96 37.88 18.17
N ALA A 328 9.51 36.63 18.29
CA ALA A 328 9.65 35.82 19.49
C ALA A 328 10.95 35.00 19.48
N SER A 329 11.65 35.04 20.60
CA SER A 329 12.92 34.36 20.85
C SER A 329 12.71 33.25 21.88
N TRP A 330 12.67 32.00 21.42
CA TRP A 330 12.52 30.84 22.27
C TRP A 330 13.89 30.15 22.41
N GLU A 331 14.35 29.92 23.64
CA GLU A 331 15.71 29.46 23.94
C GLU A 331 16.81 30.31 23.27
N ASN A 332 16.63 31.65 23.26
CA ASN A 332 17.51 32.63 22.59
C ASN A 332 17.64 32.45 21.07
N GLN A 333 16.65 31.83 20.43
CA GLN A 333 16.63 31.59 18.99
C GLN A 333 15.35 32.14 18.35
N THR A 334 15.54 32.87 17.26
CA THR A 334 14.50 33.21 16.28
C THR A 334 14.64 32.30 15.06
N PHE A 335 13.54 31.76 14.54
CA PHE A 335 13.59 30.76 13.49
C PHE A 335 13.51 31.33 12.06
N GLY A 336 12.94 32.52 11.88
CA GLY A 336 12.82 33.17 10.56
C GLY A 336 12.03 32.33 9.53
N LEU A 337 11.07 31.52 10.03
CA LEU A 337 10.22 30.64 9.22
C LEU A 337 8.78 30.77 9.69
N ILE A 338 7.85 30.63 8.75
CA ILE A 338 6.41 30.71 9.05
C ILE A 338 5.89 29.54 9.88
N ALA A 339 6.35 28.31 9.59
CA ALA A 339 5.83 27.11 10.24
C ALA A 339 6.01 27.12 11.78
N PRO A 340 7.20 27.46 12.33
CA PRO A 340 7.35 27.72 13.76
C PRO A 340 6.38 28.78 14.30
N GLY A 341 6.16 29.86 13.56
CA GLY A 341 5.22 30.92 13.95
C GLY A 341 3.76 30.43 14.02
N ILE A 342 3.32 29.61 13.06
CA ILE A 342 1.99 28.99 13.05
C ILE A 342 1.84 28.01 14.23
N GLU A 343 2.90 27.29 14.59
CA GLU A 343 2.92 26.43 15.78
C GLU A 343 2.82 27.26 17.06
N MET A 344 3.55 28.38 17.16
CA MET A 344 3.40 29.32 18.28
C MET A 344 1.96 29.84 18.39
N ALA A 345 1.34 30.22 17.27
CA ALA A 345 -0.06 30.63 17.23
C ALA A 345 -1.02 29.53 17.72
N ASP A 346 -0.74 28.26 17.39
CA ASP A 346 -1.52 27.10 17.89
C ASP A 346 -1.41 26.93 19.40
N VAL A 347 -0.17 26.92 19.91
CA VAL A 347 0.12 26.75 21.32
C VAL A 347 -0.54 27.87 22.13
N LEU A 348 -0.39 29.13 21.70
CA LEU A 348 -0.93 30.27 22.43
C LEU A 348 -2.47 30.29 22.40
N SER A 349 -3.09 30.13 21.23
CA SER A 349 -4.57 30.12 21.12
C SER A 349 -5.20 28.98 21.93
N PHE A 350 -4.57 27.81 21.96
CA PHE A 350 -4.98 26.71 22.84
C PHE A 350 -4.81 27.06 24.32
N ASN A 351 -3.66 27.63 24.70
CA ASN A 351 -3.40 27.97 26.10
C ASN A 351 -4.34 29.04 26.65
N LEU A 352 -4.75 30.01 25.83
CA LEU A 352 -5.70 31.06 26.23
C LEU A 352 -7.14 30.53 26.39
N THR A 353 -7.53 29.46 25.69
CA THR A 353 -8.93 28.99 25.66
C THR A 353 -9.15 27.65 26.37
N GLN A 354 -8.28 26.67 26.09
CA GLN A 354 -8.48 25.27 26.46
C GLN A 354 -7.71 24.86 27.73
N ALA A 355 -6.64 25.57 28.12
CA ALA A 355 -5.82 25.18 29.28
C ALA A 355 -6.52 25.29 30.65
N LYS A 356 -7.74 25.86 30.69
CA LYS A 356 -8.59 25.82 31.90
C LYS A 356 -9.06 24.40 32.26
N VAL A 357 -9.18 23.53 31.27
CA VAL A 357 -9.70 22.15 31.39
C VAL A 357 -8.71 21.10 30.87
N HIS A 358 -7.60 21.54 30.26
CA HIS A 358 -6.54 20.69 29.74
C HIS A 358 -5.18 21.17 30.27
N SER A 359 -4.16 20.30 30.21
CA SER A 359 -2.79 20.74 30.48
C SER A 359 -2.32 21.76 29.44
N TYR A 360 -1.52 22.73 29.88
CA TYR A 360 -0.86 23.69 28.99
C TYR A 360 -0.07 22.98 27.89
N ARG A 361 -0.21 23.46 26.66
CA ARG A 361 0.68 23.09 25.56
C ARG A 361 2.00 23.85 25.71
N LYS A 362 3.09 23.13 25.50
CA LYS A 362 4.44 23.65 25.48
C LYS A 362 4.89 23.75 24.03
N PHE A 363 5.38 24.92 23.63
CA PHE A 363 6.14 25.09 22.40
C PHE A 363 7.44 24.30 22.52
N LYS A 364 7.70 23.46 21.52
CA LYS A 364 8.88 22.60 21.47
C LYS A 364 9.77 23.10 20.35
N ARG A 365 11.02 22.61 20.31
CA ARG A 365 11.93 22.92 19.21
C ARG A 365 11.25 22.58 17.88
N PRO A 366 11.06 23.57 16.99
CA PRO A 366 10.25 23.39 15.80
C PRO A 366 11.04 22.64 14.72
N ASP A 367 10.29 22.07 13.78
CA ASP A 367 10.88 21.47 12.58
C ASP A 367 11.35 22.55 11.61
N LEU A 368 12.63 22.51 11.25
CA LEU A 368 13.27 23.45 10.32
C LEU A 368 13.31 22.91 8.89
N SER A 369 12.67 21.76 8.63
CA SER A 369 12.52 21.20 7.28
C SER A 369 11.85 22.23 6.37
N THR A 370 12.43 22.44 5.20
CA THR A 370 12.02 23.46 4.26
C THR A 370 11.98 22.88 2.85
N LYS A 371 10.87 23.09 2.12
CA LYS A 371 10.71 22.77 0.70
C LYS A 371 10.34 24.05 -0.05
N LEU A 372 11.04 24.31 -1.14
CA LEU A 372 11.00 25.57 -1.87
C LEU A 372 11.02 25.32 -3.37
N LYS A 373 10.50 26.30 -4.10
CA LYS A 373 10.64 26.38 -5.56
C LYS A 373 11.21 27.76 -5.88
N LEU A 374 12.51 27.83 -6.12
CA LEU A 374 13.25 29.08 -6.35
C LEU A 374 13.62 29.15 -7.82
N LEU A 375 13.20 30.19 -8.53
CA LEU A 375 13.52 30.35 -9.97
C LEU A 375 13.04 29.20 -10.87
N GLY A 376 12.20 28.28 -10.39
CA GLY A 376 11.84 27.05 -11.12
C GLY A 376 12.64 25.81 -10.70
N VAL A 377 13.66 25.99 -9.86
CA VAL A 377 14.44 24.93 -9.21
C VAL A 377 13.71 24.45 -7.95
N GLU A 378 13.38 23.17 -7.90
CA GLU A 378 12.85 22.55 -6.67
C GLU A 378 13.98 22.20 -5.71
N VAL A 379 13.88 22.68 -4.47
CA VAL A 379 14.88 22.45 -3.41
C VAL A 379 14.17 22.02 -2.14
N ALA A 380 14.67 21.00 -1.47
CA ALA A 380 14.20 20.63 -0.14
C ALA A 380 15.34 20.21 0.79
N SER A 381 15.21 20.54 2.07
CA SER A 381 16.05 20.06 3.16
C SER A 381 15.13 19.62 4.31
N PHE A 382 15.42 18.49 4.94
CA PHE A 382 14.55 17.93 5.99
C PHE A 382 15.34 17.25 7.09
N GLY A 383 14.76 17.22 8.30
CA GLY A 383 15.38 16.59 9.46
C GLY A 383 16.71 17.23 9.85
N ASP A 384 17.68 16.41 10.28
CA ASP A 384 19.03 16.84 10.58
C ASP A 384 19.92 16.73 9.34
N PHE A 385 19.66 17.58 8.34
CA PHE A 385 20.27 17.55 7.01
C PHE A 385 21.79 17.87 6.96
N PHE A 386 22.40 18.20 8.10
CA PHE A 386 23.86 18.34 8.27
C PHE A 386 24.42 17.42 9.36
N ALA A 387 23.74 16.33 9.72
CA ALA A 387 24.20 15.39 10.74
C ALA A 387 25.57 14.75 10.43
N ASP A 388 25.97 14.71 9.17
CA ASP A 388 27.28 14.25 8.70
C ASP A 388 28.41 15.27 8.92
N ARG A 389 28.07 16.57 8.97
CA ARG A 389 29.00 17.69 9.22
C ARG A 389 29.04 18.09 10.70
N ASP A 390 27.87 18.32 11.30
CA ASP A 390 27.72 18.90 12.65
C ASP A 390 27.51 17.83 13.73
N GLY A 391 27.36 16.56 13.32
CA GLY A 391 26.93 15.46 14.16
C GLY A 391 25.41 15.43 14.35
N PRO A 392 24.81 14.25 14.62
CA PRO A 392 23.38 14.13 14.82
C PRO A 392 22.98 14.79 16.13
N LYS A 393 22.08 15.78 16.06
CA LYS A 393 21.53 16.48 17.24
C LYS A 393 20.75 15.51 18.14
N HIS A 394 20.08 14.54 17.53
CA HIS A 394 19.31 13.51 18.23
C HIS A 394 19.45 12.16 17.51
N LEU A 395 19.58 11.08 18.30
CA LEU A 395 19.53 9.70 17.80
C LEU A 395 18.30 8.99 18.36
N PRO A 396 17.69 8.05 17.62
CA PRO A 396 16.64 7.20 18.17
C PRO A 396 17.12 6.48 19.43
N ILE A 397 16.27 6.33 20.46
CA ILE A 397 16.64 5.74 21.77
C ILE A 397 17.37 4.39 21.63
N ARG A 398 16.93 3.57 20.66
CA ARG A 398 17.55 2.26 20.36
C ARG A 398 18.93 2.37 19.72
N ALA A 399 19.20 3.43 18.95
CA ALA A 399 20.51 3.72 18.38
C ALA A 399 21.44 4.38 19.42
N ALA A 400 20.90 5.23 20.30
CA ALA A 400 21.63 5.90 21.38
C ALA A 400 22.18 4.91 22.43
N ARG A 401 21.42 3.86 22.77
CA ARG A 401 21.83 2.81 23.74
C ARG A 401 23.05 1.99 23.34
N LYS A 402 23.47 2.00 22.08
CA LYS A 402 24.62 1.21 21.60
C LYS A 402 25.97 1.92 21.80
N LYS A 403 25.97 3.17 22.26
CA LYS A 403 27.19 3.99 22.42
C LYS A 403 27.87 3.82 23.79
N GLU A 404 27.16 3.27 24.79
CA GLU A 404 27.74 2.93 26.08
C GLU A 404 28.35 1.51 26.03
N GLY A 405 29.63 1.40 25.68
CA GLY A 405 30.40 0.21 26.09
C GLY A 405 31.40 -0.44 25.12
N SER A 406 31.82 0.18 24.02
CA SER A 406 32.93 -0.41 23.22
C SER A 406 33.95 0.64 22.78
N PRO A 407 35.23 0.55 23.21
CA PRO A 407 36.30 1.34 22.61
C PRO A 407 36.53 0.85 21.18
N ASP A 408 36.58 1.79 20.23
CA ASP A 408 36.88 1.51 18.82
C ASP A 408 38.36 1.12 18.65
N PRO A 409 38.69 -0.09 18.17
CA PRO A 409 40.07 -0.52 17.97
C PRO A 409 40.82 0.30 16.90
N LEU A 410 40.10 1.01 16.01
CA LEU A 410 40.72 1.75 14.90
C LEU A 410 41.27 3.12 15.29
N SER A 411 40.85 3.70 16.42
CA SER A 411 41.28 5.05 16.81
C SER A 411 42.77 5.15 17.19
N LYS A 412 43.49 4.02 17.22
CA LYS A 412 44.94 3.95 17.48
C LYS A 412 45.79 3.84 16.21
N LEU A 413 45.18 3.76 15.01
CA LEU A 413 45.88 3.40 13.77
C LEU A 413 45.92 4.50 12.71
N THR A 414 45.23 5.63 12.88
CA THR A 414 45.26 6.74 11.92
C THR A 414 45.18 8.11 12.62
N ASP A 415 46.02 9.07 12.20
CA ASP A 415 45.93 10.50 12.59
C ASP A 415 44.77 11.23 11.88
N GLY A 416 43.76 10.48 11.43
CA GLY A 416 42.61 10.99 10.70
C GLY A 416 41.52 11.53 11.62
N PRO A 417 40.65 12.44 11.14
CA PRO A 417 39.49 12.87 11.90
C PRO A 417 38.61 11.67 12.30
N PRO A 418 37.96 11.71 13.48
CA PRO A 418 37.12 10.62 13.95
C PRO A 418 36.03 10.27 12.91
N PRO A 419 35.70 8.98 12.73
CA PRO A 419 34.72 8.55 11.73
C PRO A 419 33.35 9.20 11.98
N SER A 420 32.66 9.57 10.91
CA SER A 420 31.36 10.24 10.99
C SER A 420 30.37 9.38 11.78
N PRO A 421 29.62 9.96 12.73
CA PRO A 421 28.65 9.22 13.55
C PRO A 421 27.38 8.79 12.77
N VAL A 422 27.32 9.08 11.48
CA VAL A 422 26.20 8.79 10.56
C VAL A 422 26.73 8.33 9.20
N LYS A 423 25.87 7.73 8.37
CA LYS A 423 26.20 7.38 6.98
C LYS A 423 25.39 8.21 6.00
N ALA A 424 26.06 8.89 5.09
CA ALA A 424 25.43 9.58 3.97
C ALA A 424 25.30 8.65 2.77
N LEU A 425 24.15 8.69 2.11
CA LEU A 425 23.94 8.07 0.81
C LEU A 425 23.47 9.15 -0.17
N THR A 426 24.18 9.26 -1.30
CA THR A 426 23.94 10.28 -2.30
C THR A 426 23.57 9.65 -3.63
N TYR A 427 22.50 10.13 -4.23
CA TYR A 427 22.10 9.89 -5.62
C TYR A 427 22.23 11.20 -6.38
N LYS A 428 22.99 11.19 -7.48
CA LYS A 428 23.23 12.35 -8.33
C LYS A 428 23.04 11.95 -9.78
N ASP A 429 22.03 12.52 -10.42
CA ASP A 429 21.79 12.40 -11.85
C ASP A 429 22.03 13.77 -12.52
N PRO A 430 23.18 13.94 -13.19
CA PRO A 430 23.53 15.20 -13.83
C PRO A 430 22.72 15.47 -15.11
N PHE A 431 22.04 14.48 -15.69
CA PHE A 431 21.27 14.66 -16.93
C PHE A 431 19.88 15.21 -16.65
N SER A 432 19.25 14.74 -15.57
CA SER A 432 17.95 15.25 -15.11
C SER A 432 18.05 16.38 -14.09
N ASN A 433 19.27 16.83 -13.76
CA ASN A 433 19.53 17.84 -12.73
C ASN A 433 18.95 17.45 -11.35
N VAL A 434 19.00 16.16 -11.01
CA VAL A 434 18.49 15.62 -9.74
C VAL A 434 19.63 15.30 -8.78
N TYR A 435 19.50 15.75 -7.54
CA TYR A 435 20.40 15.41 -6.45
C TYR A 435 19.59 15.02 -5.21
N LYS A 436 19.92 13.90 -4.57
CA LYS A 436 19.35 13.46 -3.30
C LYS A 436 20.49 13.00 -2.39
N LYS A 437 20.58 13.55 -1.18
CA LYS A 437 21.51 13.08 -0.15
C LYS A 437 20.76 12.83 1.15
N TYR A 438 20.73 11.58 1.57
CA TYR A 438 20.03 11.14 2.78
C TYR A 438 21.04 10.66 3.83
N LEU A 439 20.78 11.03 5.08
CA LEU A 439 21.64 10.74 6.22
C LEU A 439 20.97 9.69 7.11
N PHE A 440 21.68 8.60 7.37
CA PHE A 440 21.20 7.45 8.11
C PHE A 440 22.02 7.20 9.36
N THR A 441 21.43 6.48 10.33
CA THR A 441 22.18 5.86 11.42
C THR A 441 23.23 4.88 10.87
N LEU A 442 24.30 4.58 11.64
CA LEU A 442 25.39 3.70 11.21
C LEU A 442 24.93 2.29 10.76
N ASP A 443 23.83 1.81 11.33
CA ASP A 443 23.19 0.53 11.00
C ASP A 443 22.23 0.60 9.80
N GLY A 444 22.05 1.79 9.20
CA GLY A 444 21.18 2.02 8.05
C GLY A 444 19.69 1.90 8.35
N LYS A 445 19.27 1.84 9.62
CA LYS A 445 17.88 1.55 9.99
C LYS A 445 16.99 2.78 10.16
N TYR A 446 17.56 3.95 10.39
CA TYR A 446 16.78 5.18 10.59
C TYR A 446 17.32 6.29 9.71
N LEU A 447 16.39 7.01 9.07
CA LEU A 447 16.65 8.25 8.37
C LEU A 447 16.69 9.40 9.40
N LEU A 448 17.77 10.17 9.39
CA LEU A 448 18.00 11.30 10.31
C LEU A 448 17.68 12.64 9.64
N GLY A 449 17.86 12.73 8.33
CA GLY A 449 17.64 13.93 7.55
C GLY A 449 18.17 13.78 6.13
N GLY A 450 18.09 14.86 5.36
CA GLY A 450 18.62 14.88 4.01
C GLY A 450 18.25 16.13 3.22
N MET A 451 18.75 16.19 1.99
CA MET A 451 18.53 17.28 1.05
C MET A 451 18.25 16.75 -0.35
N MET A 452 17.44 17.50 -1.12
CA MET A 452 16.93 17.12 -2.44
C MET A 452 16.93 18.33 -3.38
N ILE A 453 17.35 18.15 -4.63
CA ILE A 453 17.32 19.13 -5.72
C ILE A 453 16.67 18.48 -6.95
N GLY A 454 15.83 19.22 -7.67
CA GLY A 454 15.19 18.78 -8.91
C GLY A 454 13.96 17.89 -8.68
N ASP A 455 14.11 16.78 -7.97
CA ASP A 455 13.00 15.91 -7.57
C ASP A 455 12.78 15.95 -6.06
N THR A 456 11.76 16.70 -5.63
CA THR A 456 11.40 16.87 -4.21
C THR A 456 10.07 16.20 -3.84
N LYS A 457 9.57 15.27 -4.67
CA LYS A 457 8.22 14.67 -4.51
C LYS A 457 8.07 13.88 -3.22
N ASP A 458 9.14 13.21 -2.77
CA ASP A 458 9.12 12.39 -1.56
C ASP A 458 9.25 13.19 -0.26
N TYR A 459 9.57 14.49 -0.31
CA TYR A 459 9.72 15.36 0.87
C TYR A 459 8.59 15.19 1.91
N VAL A 460 7.34 15.16 1.44
CA VAL A 460 6.13 15.04 2.28
C VAL A 460 6.10 13.71 3.06
N LYS A 461 6.69 12.65 2.50
CA LYS A 461 6.80 11.34 3.17
C LYS A 461 8.00 11.27 4.12
N LEU A 462 9.11 11.90 3.76
CA LEU A 462 10.37 11.83 4.50
C LEU A 462 10.33 12.63 5.81
N VAL A 463 9.69 13.81 5.82
CA VAL A 463 9.59 14.64 7.03
C VAL A 463 8.92 13.91 8.21
N PRO A 464 7.72 13.31 8.06
CA PRO A 464 7.11 12.50 9.12
C PRO A 464 7.95 11.28 9.50
N MET A 465 8.67 10.69 8.56
CA MET A 465 9.51 9.51 8.80
C MET A 465 10.66 9.82 9.77
N VAL A 466 11.33 10.96 9.57
CA VAL A 466 12.36 11.46 10.47
C VAL A 466 11.76 11.85 11.82
N LYS A 467 10.67 12.64 11.83
CA LYS A 467 10.01 13.10 13.07
C LYS A 467 9.59 11.95 13.98
N ASN A 468 9.02 10.91 13.38
CA ASN A 468 8.51 9.75 14.11
C ASN A 468 9.60 8.69 14.38
N GLN A 469 10.84 8.95 13.95
CA GLN A 469 11.96 7.99 14.02
C GLN A 469 11.53 6.61 13.50
N LYS A 470 10.85 6.60 12.35
CA LYS A 470 10.34 5.35 11.77
C LYS A 470 11.53 4.55 11.22
N MET A 471 11.58 3.27 11.61
CA MET A 471 12.57 2.33 11.08
C MET A 471 12.32 2.08 9.59
N LEU A 472 13.38 1.96 8.81
CA LEU A 472 13.34 1.61 7.39
C LEU A 472 13.01 0.13 7.22
N ASP A 473 12.05 -0.16 6.34
CA ASP A 473 11.60 -1.51 5.99
C ASP A 473 12.43 -2.12 4.83
N VAL A 474 13.22 -1.29 4.15
CA VAL A 474 14.10 -1.62 3.02
C VAL A 474 15.50 -1.04 3.26
N GLN A 475 16.50 -1.48 2.51
CA GLN A 475 17.85 -0.93 2.66
C GLN A 475 17.94 0.53 2.16
N PRO A 476 18.87 1.35 2.70
CA PRO A 476 19.04 2.74 2.29
C PRO A 476 19.17 2.97 0.77
N SER A 477 19.79 2.04 0.03
CA SER A 477 19.94 2.07 -1.43
C SER A 477 18.61 1.94 -2.17
N GLU A 478 17.78 0.99 -1.78
CA GLU A 478 16.43 0.81 -2.32
C GLU A 478 15.52 1.97 -1.94
N PHE A 479 15.75 2.55 -0.76
CA PHE A 479 14.99 3.68 -0.26
C PHE A 479 15.26 4.98 -1.05
N ILE A 480 16.50 5.28 -1.42
CA ILE A 480 16.86 6.54 -2.11
C ILE A 480 16.47 6.56 -3.59
N LEU A 481 16.58 5.42 -4.28
CA LEU A 481 16.26 5.28 -5.71
C LEU A 481 14.74 5.15 -5.95
N GLY A 482 13.98 4.84 -4.89
CA GLY A 482 12.60 4.42 -4.99
C GLY A 482 12.54 2.93 -5.36
N ALA A 483 11.71 2.15 -4.66
CA ALA A 483 11.39 0.81 -5.12
C ALA A 483 10.87 0.93 -6.57
N ASN A 484 11.49 0.22 -7.51
CA ASN A 484 11.00 0.13 -8.88
C ASN A 484 9.49 -0.11 -8.83
N LYS A 485 8.72 0.93 -9.13
CA LYS A 485 7.31 0.78 -9.45
C LYS A 485 7.34 -0.05 -10.71
N GLY A 486 7.01 -1.34 -10.58
CA GLY A 486 6.59 -2.14 -11.71
C GLY A 486 5.35 -1.49 -12.31
N GLY A 487 5.56 -0.46 -13.14
CA GLY A 487 4.74 -0.25 -14.32
C GLY A 487 4.77 -1.55 -15.12
N GLU A 488 3.67 -1.82 -15.82
CA GLU A 488 3.44 -2.99 -16.67
C GLU A 488 4.73 -3.73 -17.02
N ASP A 489 5.02 -4.81 -16.30
CA ASP A 489 6.03 -5.77 -16.75
C ASP A 489 5.37 -6.57 -17.88
N ASP A 490 5.09 -5.86 -18.98
CA ASP A 490 4.71 -6.42 -20.27
C ASP A 490 5.91 -7.16 -20.91
N GLY A 491 7.06 -7.09 -20.24
CA GLY A 491 8.33 -7.63 -20.62
C GLY A 491 8.99 -6.84 -21.75
N ASN A 492 8.44 -5.71 -22.20
CA ASN A 492 9.02 -4.92 -23.29
C ASN A 492 10.36 -4.30 -22.89
N ASP A 493 10.52 -3.91 -21.63
CA ASP A 493 11.74 -3.31 -21.08
C ASP A 493 12.84 -4.33 -20.70
N LEU A 494 12.59 -5.62 -20.86
CA LEU A 494 13.58 -6.67 -20.59
C LEU A 494 14.48 -6.90 -21.81
N ASP A 495 15.77 -7.15 -21.60
CA ASP A 495 16.67 -7.56 -22.68
C ASP A 495 16.35 -8.99 -23.15
N ASP A 496 16.65 -9.33 -24.41
CA ASP A 496 16.34 -10.64 -24.99
C ASP A 496 17.04 -11.81 -24.26
N ASP A 497 18.15 -11.56 -23.57
CA ASP A 497 18.86 -12.54 -22.74
C ASP A 497 18.28 -12.67 -21.31
N THR A 498 17.31 -11.83 -20.94
CA THR A 498 16.66 -11.88 -19.63
C THR A 498 15.95 -13.21 -19.42
N GLN A 499 16.35 -13.95 -18.39
CA GLN A 499 15.72 -15.22 -18.02
C GLN A 499 14.31 -14.99 -17.46
N ILE A 500 13.28 -15.46 -18.18
CA ILE A 500 11.87 -15.33 -17.78
C ILE A 500 11.33 -16.59 -17.08
N CYS A 501 11.89 -17.76 -17.34
CA CYS A 501 11.50 -19.03 -16.71
C CYS A 501 12.72 -19.72 -16.10
N SER A 502 12.87 -19.65 -14.78
CA SER A 502 13.98 -20.30 -14.08
C SER A 502 13.87 -21.82 -14.03
N CYS A 503 12.65 -22.40 -14.13
CA CYS A 503 12.47 -23.86 -14.09
C CYS A 503 13.06 -24.57 -15.32
N HIS A 504 13.03 -23.90 -16.48
CA HIS A 504 13.42 -24.47 -17.77
C HIS A 504 14.46 -23.61 -18.50
N ASN A 505 15.01 -22.61 -17.80
CA ASN A 505 16.04 -21.70 -18.31
C ASN A 505 15.66 -21.00 -19.63
N VAL A 506 14.42 -20.50 -19.73
CA VAL A 506 13.91 -19.81 -20.94
C VAL A 506 14.07 -18.30 -20.78
N THR A 507 14.56 -17.62 -21.82
CA THR A 507 14.70 -16.16 -21.87
C THR A 507 13.54 -15.45 -22.59
N LYS A 508 13.47 -14.12 -22.51
CA LYS A 508 12.54 -13.31 -23.31
C LYS A 508 12.76 -13.55 -24.80
N GLY A 509 14.01 -13.56 -25.24
CA GLY A 509 14.41 -13.77 -26.63
C GLY A 509 13.94 -15.11 -27.17
N ASP A 510 13.94 -16.18 -26.36
CA ASP A 510 13.41 -17.49 -26.76
C ASP A 510 11.91 -17.43 -27.09
N VAL A 511 11.12 -16.70 -26.29
CA VAL A 511 9.69 -16.51 -26.53
C VAL A 511 9.46 -15.60 -27.72
N VAL A 512 10.16 -14.47 -27.82
CA VAL A 512 10.03 -13.53 -28.93
C VAL A 512 10.39 -14.18 -30.27
N THR A 513 11.48 -14.95 -30.31
CA THR A 513 11.98 -15.62 -31.52
C THR A 513 10.99 -16.66 -32.02
N THR A 514 10.48 -17.50 -31.12
CA THR A 514 9.50 -18.55 -31.47
C THR A 514 8.15 -17.99 -31.91
N VAL A 515 7.80 -16.76 -31.50
CA VAL A 515 6.62 -16.05 -32.02
C VAL A 515 6.92 -15.40 -33.38
N LYS A 516 8.04 -14.69 -33.52
CA LYS A 516 8.43 -14.00 -34.77
C LYS A 516 8.59 -14.94 -35.95
N ASN A 517 9.19 -16.12 -35.74
CA ASN A 517 9.38 -17.11 -36.79
C ASN A 517 8.12 -17.92 -37.10
N GLY A 518 6.99 -17.64 -36.43
CA GLY A 518 5.70 -18.28 -36.64
C GLY A 518 5.58 -19.69 -36.05
N THR A 519 6.58 -20.16 -35.30
CA THR A 519 6.55 -21.48 -34.63
C THR A 519 5.48 -21.54 -33.54
N CYS A 520 5.28 -20.44 -32.80
CA CYS A 520 4.28 -20.31 -31.76
C CYS A 520 3.20 -19.29 -32.13
N LYS A 521 1.95 -19.75 -32.27
CA LYS A 521 0.78 -18.90 -32.58
C LYS A 521 -0.19 -18.80 -31.40
N SER A 522 0.10 -19.50 -30.32
CA SER A 522 -0.67 -19.50 -29.07
C SER A 522 0.24 -19.70 -27.86
N ILE A 523 -0.25 -19.37 -26.67
CA ILE A 523 0.44 -19.68 -25.40
C ILE A 523 0.66 -21.18 -25.22
N GLY A 524 -0.21 -22.03 -25.78
CA GLY A 524 -0.03 -23.49 -25.77
C GLY A 524 1.20 -23.91 -26.56
N ASP A 525 1.45 -23.26 -27.69
CA ASP A 525 2.65 -23.51 -28.52
C ASP A 525 3.90 -23.03 -27.79
N VAL A 526 3.86 -21.85 -27.16
CA VAL A 526 4.99 -21.34 -26.37
C VAL A 526 5.37 -22.33 -25.26
N LYS A 527 4.39 -22.87 -24.53
CA LYS A 527 4.63 -23.93 -23.52
C LYS A 527 5.26 -25.18 -24.13
N SER A 528 4.83 -25.57 -25.32
CA SER A 528 5.29 -26.80 -25.98
C SER A 528 6.72 -26.65 -26.51
N CYS A 529 7.00 -25.53 -27.18
CA CYS A 529 8.26 -25.22 -27.84
C CYS A 529 9.36 -24.79 -26.87
N THR A 530 9.03 -23.95 -25.88
CA THR A 530 10.02 -23.40 -24.94
C THR A 530 10.03 -24.13 -23.58
N LYS A 531 9.01 -24.95 -23.28
CA LYS A 531 8.75 -25.50 -21.94
C LYS A 531 8.44 -24.46 -20.85
N ALA A 532 8.44 -23.16 -21.16
CA ALA A 532 8.09 -22.12 -20.18
C ALA A 532 6.70 -22.39 -19.56
N GLY A 533 6.63 -22.36 -18.23
CA GLY A 533 5.38 -22.61 -17.50
C GLY A 533 4.94 -24.06 -17.33
N THR A 534 5.70 -25.05 -17.82
CA THR A 534 5.43 -26.49 -17.59
C THR A 534 6.01 -27.03 -16.28
N GLY A 535 6.78 -26.21 -15.56
CA GLY A 535 7.34 -26.48 -14.22
C GLY A 535 6.46 -25.93 -13.10
N CYS A 536 6.91 -24.89 -12.37
CA CYS A 536 6.15 -24.30 -11.27
C CYS A 536 4.99 -23.37 -11.71
N GLY A 537 4.96 -23.00 -13.00
CA GLY A 537 3.95 -22.09 -13.58
C GLY A 537 4.09 -20.61 -13.20
N GLY A 538 5.07 -20.23 -12.36
CA GLY A 538 5.22 -18.86 -11.87
C GLY A 538 5.53 -17.81 -12.94
N CYS A 539 6.21 -18.20 -14.02
CA CYS A 539 6.56 -17.32 -15.14
C CYS A 539 5.39 -17.06 -16.12
N MET A 540 4.27 -17.77 -15.98
CA MET A 540 3.18 -17.73 -16.97
C MET A 540 2.59 -16.34 -17.22
N PRO A 541 2.37 -15.49 -16.21
CA PRO A 541 1.88 -14.14 -16.45
C PRO A 541 2.82 -13.33 -17.36
N LEU A 542 4.12 -13.36 -17.09
CA LEU A 542 5.12 -12.63 -17.86
C LEU A 542 5.30 -13.21 -19.27
N VAL A 543 5.34 -14.54 -19.41
CA VAL A 543 5.36 -15.22 -20.71
C VAL A 543 4.13 -14.84 -21.55
N THR A 544 2.95 -14.77 -20.93
CA THR A 544 1.72 -14.37 -21.61
C THR A 544 1.75 -12.90 -22.02
N SER A 545 2.26 -12.02 -21.18
CA SER A 545 2.45 -10.61 -21.52
C SER A 545 3.40 -10.43 -22.71
N ILE A 546 4.59 -11.04 -22.67
CA ILE A 546 5.59 -10.98 -23.76
C ILE A 546 5.01 -11.52 -25.07
N PHE A 547 4.33 -12.67 -25.02
CA PHE A 547 3.67 -13.26 -26.18
C PHE A 547 2.60 -12.32 -26.77
N ASN A 548 1.71 -11.78 -25.92
CA ASN A 548 0.63 -10.90 -26.38
C ASN A 548 1.17 -9.58 -26.93
N ALA A 549 2.19 -9.00 -26.30
CA ALA A 549 2.87 -7.79 -26.77
C ALA A 549 3.52 -8.03 -28.14
N GLN A 550 4.23 -9.14 -28.31
CA GLN A 550 4.88 -9.51 -29.56
C GLN A 550 3.86 -9.81 -30.68
N MET A 551 2.76 -10.52 -30.38
CA MET A 551 1.68 -10.76 -31.34
C MET A 551 1.01 -9.46 -31.80
N LYS A 552 0.76 -8.54 -30.87
CA LYS A 552 0.23 -7.20 -31.17
C LYS A 552 1.21 -6.38 -32.03
N ALA A 553 2.51 -6.44 -31.73
CA ALA A 553 3.55 -5.79 -32.53
C ALA A 553 3.65 -6.34 -33.97
N MET A 554 3.30 -7.61 -34.16
CA MET A 554 3.20 -8.25 -35.48
C MET A 554 1.86 -7.99 -36.19
N GLY A 555 1.00 -7.12 -35.64
CA GLY A 555 -0.30 -6.80 -36.20
C GLY A 555 -1.32 -7.94 -36.11
N GLN A 556 -1.08 -8.95 -35.27
CA GLN A 556 -1.98 -10.08 -35.08
C GLN A 556 -3.00 -9.77 -33.98
N GLU A 557 -4.25 -10.12 -34.22
CA GLU A 557 -5.34 -9.98 -33.24
C GLU A 557 -5.13 -10.97 -32.08
N VAL A 558 -4.96 -10.46 -30.86
CA VAL A 558 -4.84 -11.29 -29.66
C VAL A 558 -6.24 -11.77 -29.25
N LYS A 559 -6.60 -12.98 -29.69
CA LYS A 559 -7.87 -13.62 -29.37
C LYS A 559 -7.89 -14.09 -27.90
N ASN A 560 -8.73 -13.48 -27.07
CA ASN A 560 -8.83 -13.81 -25.64
C ASN A 560 -9.72 -15.03 -25.36
N HIS A 561 -9.52 -16.11 -26.11
CA HIS A 561 -10.31 -17.34 -26.03
C HIS A 561 -9.90 -18.18 -24.82
N ILE A 562 -10.85 -18.88 -24.20
CA ILE A 562 -10.55 -19.69 -23.02
C ILE A 562 -9.64 -20.91 -23.32
N CYS A 563 -9.87 -21.56 -24.46
CA CYS A 563 -9.14 -22.71 -24.99
C CYS A 563 -9.61 -22.95 -26.44
N PRO A 564 -9.01 -23.90 -27.19
CA PRO A 564 -9.43 -24.20 -28.56
C PRO A 564 -10.91 -24.63 -28.73
N HIS A 565 -11.59 -25.03 -27.66
CA HIS A 565 -13.00 -25.44 -27.70
C HIS A 565 -13.98 -24.27 -27.82
N PHE A 566 -13.57 -23.02 -27.54
CA PHE A 566 -14.46 -21.85 -27.58
C PHE A 566 -13.77 -20.65 -28.24
N ASN A 567 -14.54 -19.86 -29.01
CA ASN A 567 -14.10 -18.57 -29.54
C ASN A 567 -14.52 -17.39 -28.65
N TYR A 568 -14.62 -17.64 -27.34
CA TYR A 568 -15.17 -16.70 -26.37
C TYR A 568 -14.24 -16.58 -25.15
N SER A 569 -14.21 -15.40 -24.55
CA SER A 569 -13.59 -15.19 -23.23
C SER A 569 -14.44 -15.81 -22.11
N ARG A 570 -13.90 -15.90 -20.89
CA ARG A 570 -14.71 -16.33 -19.73
C ARG A 570 -15.91 -15.40 -19.52
N ALA A 571 -15.73 -14.09 -19.64
CA ALA A 571 -16.80 -13.11 -19.42
C ALA A 571 -17.93 -13.26 -20.46
N ASP A 572 -17.57 -13.51 -21.73
CA ASP A 572 -18.55 -13.79 -22.78
C ASP A 572 -19.31 -15.08 -22.51
N LEU A 573 -18.60 -16.15 -22.13
CA LEU A 573 -19.23 -17.42 -21.75
C LEU A 573 -20.16 -17.26 -20.55
N TYR A 574 -19.77 -16.48 -19.53
CA TYR A 574 -20.63 -16.16 -18.39
C TYR A 574 -21.95 -15.54 -18.88
N ASN A 575 -21.87 -14.52 -19.74
CA ASN A 575 -23.05 -13.83 -20.27
C ASN A 575 -23.92 -14.76 -21.14
N ILE A 576 -23.33 -15.55 -22.03
CA ILE A 576 -24.05 -16.52 -22.87
C ILE A 576 -24.80 -17.52 -21.99
N ILE A 577 -24.12 -18.12 -21.02
CA ILE A 577 -24.68 -19.12 -20.11
C ILE A 577 -25.80 -18.51 -19.26
N SER A 578 -25.58 -17.31 -18.73
CA SER A 578 -26.57 -16.60 -17.90
C SER A 578 -27.83 -16.26 -18.70
N VAL A 579 -27.69 -15.69 -19.90
CA VAL A 579 -28.82 -15.25 -20.73
C VAL A 579 -29.61 -16.43 -21.28
N LYS A 580 -28.91 -17.44 -21.82
CA LYS A 580 -29.55 -18.66 -22.36
C LYS A 580 -29.96 -19.67 -21.28
N LYS A 581 -29.58 -19.43 -20.02
CA LYS A 581 -29.85 -20.31 -18.85
C LYS A 581 -29.34 -21.76 -19.04
N LEU A 582 -28.15 -21.93 -19.63
CA LEU A 582 -27.57 -23.26 -19.93
C LEU A 582 -27.04 -23.93 -18.66
N LYS A 583 -27.47 -25.15 -18.33
CA LYS A 583 -27.19 -25.81 -17.04
C LYS A 583 -26.16 -26.94 -17.12
N THR A 584 -25.80 -27.38 -18.33
CA THR A 584 -24.89 -28.51 -18.53
C THR A 584 -23.78 -28.19 -19.53
N LEU A 585 -22.64 -28.89 -19.43
CA LEU A 585 -21.53 -28.70 -20.38
C LEU A 585 -21.95 -29.00 -21.82
N ALA A 586 -22.77 -30.03 -22.03
CA ALA A 586 -23.26 -30.41 -23.35
C ALA A 586 -24.08 -29.28 -24.01
N GLU A 587 -24.93 -28.59 -23.24
CA GLU A 587 -25.65 -27.42 -23.72
C GLU A 587 -24.71 -26.27 -24.06
N VAL A 588 -23.69 -26.02 -23.23
CA VAL A 588 -22.69 -24.97 -23.49
C VAL A 588 -21.89 -25.26 -24.75
N MET A 589 -21.47 -26.51 -24.97
CA MET A 589 -20.74 -26.93 -26.17
C MET A 589 -21.61 -26.80 -27.43
N ARG A 590 -22.89 -27.21 -27.37
CA ARG A 590 -23.81 -27.09 -28.51
C ARG A 590 -24.06 -25.64 -28.92
N GLU A 591 -24.17 -24.73 -27.94
CA GLU A 591 -24.57 -23.34 -28.15
C GLU A 591 -23.40 -22.37 -28.38
N ALA A 592 -22.22 -22.68 -27.85
CA ALA A 592 -21.06 -21.76 -27.88
C ALA A 592 -19.72 -22.45 -28.22
N GLY A 593 -19.67 -23.79 -28.26
CA GLY A 593 -18.47 -24.55 -28.56
C GLY A 593 -18.16 -24.59 -30.06
N ASN A 594 -16.87 -24.71 -30.38
CA ASN A 594 -16.37 -24.91 -31.73
C ASN A 594 -16.67 -26.32 -32.26
N ASP A 595 -16.68 -27.31 -31.35
CA ASP A 595 -17.15 -28.67 -31.58
C ASP A 595 -18.31 -28.95 -30.61
N LYS A 596 -19.49 -29.20 -31.16
CA LYS A 596 -20.74 -29.38 -30.40
C LYS A 596 -20.75 -30.67 -29.58
N GLU A 597 -19.98 -31.66 -30.00
CA GLU A 597 -19.91 -32.99 -29.37
C GLU A 597 -18.66 -33.14 -28.48
N SER A 598 -17.88 -32.09 -28.31
CA SER A 598 -16.67 -32.11 -27.48
C SER A 598 -17.00 -32.29 -26.00
N GLN A 599 -16.15 -33.04 -25.30
CA GLN A 599 -16.16 -33.15 -23.84
C GLN A 599 -15.35 -32.03 -23.18
N GLY A 600 -14.61 -31.21 -23.93
CA GLY A 600 -13.80 -30.12 -23.42
C GLY A 600 -12.44 -30.59 -22.88
N CYS A 601 -11.76 -29.74 -22.13
CA CYS A 601 -10.44 -30.01 -21.55
C CYS A 601 -10.31 -29.50 -20.11
N GLU A 602 -9.13 -29.73 -19.53
CA GLU A 602 -8.74 -29.27 -18.20
C GLU A 602 -8.79 -27.74 -18.00
N ALA A 603 -8.92 -26.96 -19.09
CA ALA A 603 -9.04 -25.50 -19.01
C ALA A 603 -10.51 -25.02 -18.98
N CYS A 604 -11.36 -25.51 -19.90
CA CYS A 604 -12.74 -25.04 -20.01
C CYS A 604 -13.67 -25.70 -18.98
N LYS A 605 -13.45 -26.98 -18.62
CA LYS A 605 -14.29 -27.69 -17.66
C LYS A 605 -14.37 -26.97 -16.30
N PRO A 606 -13.25 -26.70 -15.59
CA PRO A 606 -13.31 -26.00 -14.31
C PRO A 606 -13.85 -24.57 -14.44
N SER A 607 -13.59 -23.92 -15.58
CA SER A 607 -14.07 -22.56 -15.83
C SER A 607 -15.60 -22.51 -15.98
N ILE A 608 -16.20 -23.46 -16.70
CA ILE A 608 -17.65 -23.59 -16.85
C ILE A 608 -18.28 -24.04 -15.53
N GLY A 609 -17.66 -24.99 -14.82
CA GLY A 609 -18.11 -25.38 -13.47
C GLY A 609 -18.11 -24.21 -12.48
N SER A 610 -17.12 -23.32 -12.56
CA SER A 610 -17.07 -22.07 -11.79
C SER A 610 -18.19 -21.11 -12.18
N ILE A 611 -18.50 -20.96 -13.48
CA ILE A 611 -19.61 -20.12 -13.96
C ILE A 611 -20.95 -20.65 -13.43
N PHE A 612 -21.21 -21.96 -13.58
CA PHE A 612 -22.44 -22.58 -13.07
C PHE A 612 -22.61 -22.36 -11.56
N SER A 613 -21.51 -22.50 -10.82
CA SER A 613 -21.52 -22.26 -9.38
C SER A 613 -21.75 -20.80 -9.00
N SER A 614 -21.24 -19.87 -9.80
CA SER A 614 -21.41 -18.43 -9.58
C SER A 614 -22.79 -17.92 -10.04
N LEU A 615 -23.56 -18.74 -10.76
CA LEU A 615 -24.90 -18.42 -11.21
C LEU A 615 -25.99 -19.09 -10.37
N TRP A 616 -25.76 -20.33 -9.93
CA TRP A 616 -26.83 -21.18 -9.35
C TRP A 616 -26.42 -21.97 -8.11
N ASN A 617 -25.16 -21.86 -7.68
CA ASN A 617 -24.61 -22.53 -6.50
C ASN A 617 -25.05 -24.01 -6.32
N PRO A 618 -24.95 -24.90 -7.34
CA PRO A 618 -25.29 -26.31 -7.16
C PRO A 618 -24.25 -27.01 -6.28
N HIS A 619 -24.61 -28.15 -5.69
CA HIS A 619 -23.62 -28.95 -4.97
C HIS A 619 -22.61 -29.50 -5.97
N VAL A 620 -21.32 -29.20 -5.77
CA VAL A 620 -20.26 -29.62 -6.72
C VAL A 620 -20.06 -31.12 -6.84
N MET A 621 -20.70 -31.92 -5.99
CA MET A 621 -20.71 -33.38 -6.07
C MET A 621 -21.86 -33.92 -6.92
N ASP A 622 -22.79 -33.06 -7.35
CA ASP A 622 -23.92 -33.41 -8.22
C ASP A 622 -23.44 -33.82 -9.61
N LYS A 623 -24.14 -34.80 -10.19
CA LYS A 623 -23.76 -35.43 -11.48
C LYS A 623 -23.48 -34.40 -12.60
N PRO A 624 -24.28 -33.33 -12.82
CA PRO A 624 -24.06 -32.40 -13.94
C PRO A 624 -22.78 -31.56 -13.83
N VAL A 625 -22.26 -31.34 -12.61
CA VAL A 625 -21.15 -30.41 -12.36
C VAL A 625 -19.92 -31.07 -11.78
N HIS A 626 -20.03 -32.27 -11.22
CA HIS A 626 -18.92 -32.96 -10.57
C HIS A 626 -17.78 -33.27 -11.53
N GLY A 627 -18.09 -33.69 -12.76
CA GLY A 627 -17.08 -33.92 -13.80
C GLY A 627 -16.40 -32.64 -14.29
N LEU A 628 -16.88 -31.46 -13.91
CA LEU A 628 -16.26 -30.18 -14.23
C LEU A 628 -15.21 -29.76 -13.19
N GLN A 629 -15.28 -30.35 -11.99
CA GLN A 629 -14.45 -29.94 -10.87
C GLN A 629 -13.04 -30.49 -10.98
N GLU A 630 -12.08 -29.63 -10.67
CA GLU A 630 -10.68 -29.98 -10.59
C GLU A 630 -10.31 -30.39 -9.16
N THR A 631 -9.36 -31.33 -9.03
CA THR A 631 -8.59 -31.75 -7.84
C THR A 631 -9.21 -31.51 -6.45
N ASN A 632 -9.35 -30.26 -6.01
CA ASN A 632 -9.79 -29.90 -4.66
C ASN A 632 -11.32 -29.92 -4.48
N ASP A 633 -12.07 -29.26 -5.37
CA ASP A 633 -13.54 -29.22 -5.30
C ASP A 633 -14.15 -30.62 -5.56
N ARG A 634 -13.42 -31.49 -6.27
CA ARG A 634 -13.81 -32.88 -6.54
C ARG A 634 -14.01 -33.71 -5.26
N PHE A 635 -13.30 -33.41 -4.18
CA PHE A 635 -13.39 -34.15 -2.92
C PHE A 635 -13.63 -33.25 -1.71
N LEU A 636 -14.09 -32.02 -1.94
CA LEU A 636 -14.40 -31.05 -0.89
C LEU A 636 -13.23 -30.83 0.09
N GLY A 637 -11.98 -30.92 -0.38
CA GLY A 637 -10.79 -30.86 0.46
C GLY A 637 -9.53 -30.51 -0.32
N ASN A 638 -8.58 -29.77 0.28
CA ASN A 638 -7.31 -29.52 -0.42
C ASN A 638 -6.50 -30.80 -0.41
N ILE A 639 -6.12 -31.25 -1.59
CA ILE A 639 -5.24 -32.40 -1.70
C ILE A 639 -3.83 -32.06 -1.21
N GLN A 640 -3.22 -32.98 -0.50
CA GLN A 640 -1.88 -32.88 0.04
C GLN A 640 -0.92 -33.73 -0.80
N ARG A 641 0.38 -33.47 -0.64
CA ARG A 641 1.46 -34.10 -1.41
C ARG A 641 1.48 -35.64 -1.43
N ASN A 642 0.84 -36.29 -0.46
CA ASN A 642 0.79 -37.73 -0.28
C ASN A 642 -0.58 -38.35 -0.60
N GLY A 643 -1.51 -37.62 -1.21
CA GLY A 643 -2.86 -38.13 -1.47
C GLY A 643 -3.84 -38.02 -0.31
N THR A 644 -3.42 -37.44 0.82
CA THR A 644 -4.34 -37.07 1.90
C THR A 644 -4.96 -35.70 1.65
N PHE A 645 -5.87 -35.27 2.53
CA PHE A 645 -6.64 -34.05 2.42
C PHE A 645 -6.49 -33.18 3.67
N SER A 646 -6.74 -31.88 3.50
CA SER A 646 -6.89 -30.95 4.62
C SER A 646 -8.35 -30.86 5.07
N VAL A 647 -8.58 -30.87 6.38
CA VAL A 647 -9.86 -30.59 7.03
C VAL A 647 -9.74 -29.24 7.73
N ILE A 648 -10.56 -28.27 7.30
CA ILE A 648 -10.49 -26.88 7.78
C ILE A 648 -11.92 -26.41 8.05
N PRO A 649 -12.42 -26.57 9.28
CA PRO A 649 -13.74 -26.09 9.68
C PRO A 649 -13.83 -24.57 9.65
N ARG A 650 -15.04 -24.04 9.49
CA ARG A 650 -15.31 -22.60 9.58
C ARG A 650 -15.16 -22.12 11.02
N VAL A 651 -14.44 -21.00 11.17
CA VAL A 651 -14.29 -20.25 12.42
C VAL A 651 -14.41 -18.77 12.05
N SER A 652 -15.64 -18.27 11.98
CA SER A 652 -15.93 -16.95 11.43
C SER A 652 -15.28 -15.86 12.26
N ALA A 653 -14.61 -14.91 11.60
CA ALA A 653 -13.81 -13.85 12.23
C ALA A 653 -12.69 -14.32 13.19
N GLY A 654 -12.40 -15.63 13.25
CA GLY A 654 -11.49 -16.23 14.22
C GLY A 654 -12.08 -16.44 15.62
N GLU A 655 -13.40 -16.30 15.78
CA GLU A 655 -14.08 -16.47 17.06
C GLU A 655 -14.51 -17.93 17.28
N ILE A 656 -14.04 -18.55 18.38
CA ILE A 656 -14.26 -19.96 18.70
C ILE A 656 -14.52 -20.15 20.19
N THR A 657 -15.49 -20.99 20.54
CA THR A 657 -15.77 -21.36 21.93
C THR A 657 -14.78 -22.41 22.44
N PRO A 658 -14.54 -22.50 23.77
CA PRO A 658 -13.71 -23.54 24.36
C PRO A 658 -14.13 -24.97 23.98
N ASP A 659 -15.44 -25.26 23.98
CA ASP A 659 -15.96 -26.59 23.63
C ASP A 659 -15.63 -26.97 22.18
N LYS A 660 -15.83 -26.03 21.24
CA LYS A 660 -15.46 -26.21 19.83
C LYS A 660 -13.95 -26.43 19.67
N LEU A 661 -13.12 -25.72 20.45
CA LEU A 661 -11.67 -25.93 20.46
C LEU A 661 -11.28 -27.33 20.94
N ILE A 662 -11.96 -27.86 21.96
CA ILE A 662 -11.77 -29.24 22.46
C ILE A 662 -12.15 -30.26 21.37
N VAL A 663 -13.28 -30.07 20.67
CA VAL A 663 -13.70 -30.94 19.56
C VAL A 663 -12.61 -31.03 18.48
N LEU A 664 -12.05 -29.89 18.04
CA LEU A 664 -10.95 -29.89 17.07
C LEU A 664 -9.72 -30.67 17.57
N GLY A 665 -9.36 -30.52 18.84
CA GLY A 665 -8.26 -31.25 19.47
C GLY A 665 -8.50 -32.77 19.49
N ASN A 666 -9.71 -33.20 19.84
CA ASN A 666 -10.11 -34.60 19.89
C ASN A 666 -10.11 -35.25 18.51
N VAL A 667 -10.70 -34.59 17.51
CA VAL A 667 -10.71 -35.07 16.12
C VAL A 667 -9.28 -35.16 15.58
N ALA A 668 -8.46 -34.11 15.75
CA ALA A 668 -7.08 -34.12 15.29
C ALA A 668 -6.27 -35.27 15.91
N LYS A 669 -6.45 -35.54 17.21
CA LYS A 669 -5.78 -36.64 17.91
C LYS A 669 -6.25 -38.01 17.43
N LYS A 670 -7.57 -38.21 17.28
CA LYS A 670 -8.19 -39.48 16.87
C LYS A 670 -7.71 -39.93 15.49
N TYR A 671 -7.59 -38.99 14.55
CA TYR A 671 -7.20 -39.28 13.17
C TYR A 671 -5.71 -38.98 12.88
N ASN A 672 -4.89 -38.70 13.91
CA ASN A 672 -3.46 -38.37 13.81
C ASN A 672 -3.17 -37.24 12.77
N LEU A 673 -3.96 -36.16 12.83
CA LEU A 673 -3.87 -35.04 11.90
C LEU A 673 -2.83 -34.02 12.37
N TYR A 674 -2.02 -33.53 11.44
CA TYR A 674 -1.11 -32.41 11.69
C TYR A 674 -1.91 -31.12 11.84
N THR A 675 -1.73 -30.40 12.94
CA THR A 675 -2.47 -29.18 13.27
C THR A 675 -1.63 -27.92 13.10
N LYS A 676 -2.23 -26.86 12.56
CA LYS A 676 -1.58 -25.55 12.39
C LYS A 676 -2.58 -24.40 12.44
N ILE A 677 -2.27 -23.37 13.23
CA ILE A 677 -2.98 -22.09 13.18
C ILE A 677 -2.56 -21.31 11.93
N THR A 678 -3.52 -20.78 11.19
CA THR A 678 -3.28 -20.03 9.95
C THR A 678 -3.46 -18.53 10.11
N GLY A 679 -2.95 -17.76 9.15
CA GLY A 679 -3.16 -16.31 9.08
C GLY A 679 -4.62 -15.90 8.81
N GLY A 680 -5.52 -16.86 8.53
CA GLY A 680 -6.97 -16.64 8.46
C GLY A 680 -7.68 -16.85 9.80
N GLN A 681 -6.94 -16.98 10.90
CA GLN A 681 -7.48 -17.25 12.25
C GLN A 681 -8.27 -18.55 12.34
N ARG A 682 -7.79 -19.60 11.66
CA ARG A 682 -8.37 -20.95 11.68
C ARG A 682 -7.32 -22.00 12.05
N ILE A 683 -7.80 -23.18 12.46
CA ILE A 683 -6.99 -24.37 12.70
C ILE A 683 -7.11 -25.30 11.48
N ASP A 684 -6.00 -25.50 10.78
CA ASP A 684 -5.93 -26.46 9.70
C ASP A 684 -5.49 -27.82 10.25
N MET A 685 -6.21 -28.88 9.87
CA MET A 685 -5.87 -30.27 10.16
C MET A 685 -5.48 -30.98 8.86
N PHE A 686 -4.25 -31.47 8.74
CA PHE A 686 -3.73 -32.10 7.52
C PHE A 686 -3.48 -33.59 7.74
N GLY A 687 -3.58 -34.39 6.67
CA GLY A 687 -3.29 -35.82 6.71
C GLY A 687 -4.52 -36.71 6.70
N ALA A 688 -5.72 -36.16 6.53
CA ALA A 688 -6.95 -36.93 6.48
C ALA A 688 -6.98 -37.82 5.23
N LYS A 689 -7.17 -39.13 5.40
CA LYS A 689 -7.29 -40.05 4.26
C LYS A 689 -8.64 -39.89 3.58
N LYS A 690 -8.73 -40.19 2.29
CA LYS A 690 -9.95 -40.04 1.48
C LYS A 690 -11.16 -40.70 2.14
N GLN A 691 -10.97 -41.94 2.60
CA GLN A 691 -11.99 -42.78 3.24
C GLN A 691 -12.39 -42.33 4.65
N ASP A 692 -11.58 -41.49 5.32
CA ASP A 692 -11.86 -41.02 6.67
C ASP A 692 -12.60 -39.67 6.68
N LEU A 693 -12.60 -38.95 5.55
CA LEU A 693 -13.14 -37.60 5.45
C LEU A 693 -14.58 -37.48 5.95
N LEU A 694 -15.47 -38.39 5.55
CA LEU A 694 -16.88 -38.34 5.94
C LEU A 694 -17.06 -38.48 7.45
N LYS A 695 -16.33 -39.41 8.08
CA LYS A 695 -16.40 -39.63 9.55
C LYS A 695 -15.82 -38.45 10.32
N ILE A 696 -14.73 -37.87 9.81
CA ILE A 696 -14.14 -36.66 10.39
C ILE A 696 -15.15 -35.51 10.36
N TRP A 697 -15.82 -35.28 9.23
CA TRP A 697 -16.80 -34.21 9.10
C TRP A 697 -18.09 -34.47 9.87
N GLU A 698 -18.52 -35.73 10.00
CA GLU A 698 -19.64 -36.14 10.86
C GLU A 698 -19.41 -35.68 12.31
N GLU A 699 -18.26 -36.01 12.90
CA GLU A 699 -17.89 -35.58 14.25
C GLU A 699 -17.75 -34.05 14.39
N LEU A 700 -17.26 -33.37 13.36
CA LEU A 700 -17.12 -31.91 13.38
C LEU A 700 -18.49 -31.21 13.31
N ILE A 701 -19.40 -31.70 12.47
CA ILE A 701 -20.75 -31.14 12.32
C ILE A 701 -21.57 -31.39 13.59
N GLU A 702 -21.45 -32.57 14.21
CA GLU A 702 -22.01 -32.84 15.53
C GLU A 702 -21.49 -31.86 16.60
N GLY A 703 -20.21 -31.46 16.49
CA GLY A 703 -19.60 -30.40 17.30
C GLY A 703 -20.01 -28.96 16.92
N GLY A 704 -20.93 -28.79 15.97
CA GLY A 704 -21.43 -27.50 15.52
C GLY A 704 -20.51 -26.73 14.58
N PHE A 705 -19.63 -27.43 13.85
CA PHE A 705 -18.84 -26.84 12.77
C PHE A 705 -19.53 -26.97 11.42
N GLU A 706 -19.14 -26.06 10.51
CA GLU A 706 -19.52 -26.11 9.10
C GLU A 706 -18.28 -26.14 8.20
N SER A 707 -18.48 -26.43 6.91
CA SER A 707 -17.43 -26.30 5.90
C SER A 707 -16.79 -24.90 5.89
N GLY A 708 -15.48 -24.86 6.14
CA GLY A 708 -14.70 -23.64 5.95
C GLY A 708 -14.47 -23.27 4.49
N HIS A 709 -14.90 -24.13 3.54
CA HIS A 709 -14.63 -23.99 2.10
C HIS A 709 -13.13 -23.78 1.82
N ALA A 710 -12.32 -24.43 2.66
CA ALA A 710 -10.87 -24.58 2.62
C ALA A 710 -10.28 -24.91 1.24
N TYR A 711 -11.08 -25.46 0.35
CA TYR A 711 -10.66 -26.10 -0.90
C TYR A 711 -11.16 -25.36 -2.13
N ALA A 712 -12.34 -24.73 -2.04
CA ALA A 712 -13.02 -24.10 -3.15
C ALA A 712 -12.39 -22.78 -3.62
N LYS A 713 -12.70 -22.33 -4.84
CA LYS A 713 -12.45 -20.95 -5.28
C LYS A 713 -13.58 -20.03 -4.82
N SER A 714 -13.70 -19.87 -3.50
CA SER A 714 -14.75 -19.11 -2.82
C SER A 714 -14.17 -18.14 -1.79
N LEU A 715 -15.04 -17.45 -1.02
CA LEU A 715 -14.60 -16.75 0.19
C LEU A 715 -13.97 -17.75 1.17
N ARG A 716 -12.71 -17.50 1.52
CA ARG A 716 -11.95 -18.36 2.43
C ARG A 716 -12.00 -17.94 3.89
N THR A 717 -12.09 -16.66 4.19
CA THR A 717 -12.07 -16.11 5.56
C THR A 717 -12.28 -14.61 5.48
N VAL A 718 -12.88 -14.03 6.53
CA VAL A 718 -12.80 -12.61 6.81
C VAL A 718 -12.02 -12.45 8.12
N LYS A 719 -10.73 -12.09 8.00
CA LYS A 719 -9.86 -11.91 9.17
C LYS A 719 -10.35 -10.70 9.97
N SER A 720 -10.39 -10.79 11.29
CA SER A 720 -10.77 -9.68 12.16
C SER A 720 -9.71 -9.37 13.21
N CYS A 721 -9.70 -8.15 13.74
CA CYS A 721 -9.13 -7.91 15.06
C CYS A 721 -10.24 -7.89 16.09
N VAL A 722 -9.89 -7.92 17.37
CA VAL A 722 -10.87 -7.95 18.48
C VAL A 722 -11.68 -6.65 18.65
N GLY A 723 -11.50 -5.65 17.77
CA GLY A 723 -12.31 -4.44 17.68
C GLY A 723 -12.55 -3.68 18.98
N THR A 724 -13.67 -2.97 19.05
CA THR A 724 -14.19 -2.34 20.27
C THR A 724 -14.56 -3.35 21.36
N THR A 725 -14.73 -4.64 21.01
CA THR A 725 -15.07 -5.71 21.95
C THR A 725 -14.00 -5.86 23.04
N TRP A 726 -12.71 -5.75 22.68
CA TRP A 726 -11.61 -5.92 23.64
C TRP A 726 -10.43 -4.96 23.47
N CYS A 727 -10.20 -4.41 22.27
CA CYS A 727 -9.03 -3.59 22.04
C CYS A 727 -9.28 -2.16 22.55
N ARG A 728 -8.39 -1.67 23.41
CA ARG A 728 -8.40 -0.25 23.88
C ARG A 728 -8.28 0.81 22.77
N TYR A 729 -7.95 0.39 21.54
CA TYR A 729 -7.86 1.25 20.36
C TYR A 729 -9.00 1.01 19.36
N GLY A 730 -9.92 0.09 19.66
CA GLY A 730 -11.06 -0.19 18.80
C GLY A 730 -11.94 1.04 18.65
N ILE A 731 -12.26 1.39 17.41
CA ILE A 731 -13.19 2.46 17.03
C ILE A 731 -14.52 1.84 16.61
N GLY A 732 -14.49 0.74 15.84
CA GLY A 732 -15.68 -0.01 15.44
C GLY A 732 -15.63 -1.48 15.83
N ASP A 733 -16.81 -2.11 15.83
CA ASP A 733 -16.96 -3.56 16.02
C ASP A 733 -16.50 -4.31 14.77
N SER A 734 -15.21 -4.67 14.75
CA SER A 734 -14.66 -5.44 13.65
C SER A 734 -14.98 -6.93 13.69
N VAL A 735 -15.22 -7.49 14.87
CA VAL A 735 -15.55 -8.93 14.99
C VAL A 735 -16.95 -9.16 14.46
N GLY A 736 -17.94 -8.41 14.96
CA GLY A 736 -19.33 -8.54 14.54
C GLY A 736 -19.53 -8.22 13.06
N MET A 737 -18.83 -7.23 12.52
CA MET A 737 -18.86 -6.95 11.07
C MET A 737 -18.19 -8.09 10.27
N ALA A 738 -17.02 -8.60 10.70
CA ALA A 738 -16.37 -9.71 10.02
C ALA A 738 -17.23 -10.98 9.99
N VAL A 739 -17.89 -11.33 11.11
CA VAL A 739 -18.82 -12.47 11.17
C VAL A 739 -19.94 -12.30 10.15
N ARG A 740 -20.60 -11.13 10.10
CA ARG A 740 -21.69 -10.86 9.14
C ARG A 740 -21.24 -11.04 7.70
N LEU A 741 -20.06 -10.53 7.33
CA LEU A 741 -19.53 -10.67 5.97
C LEU A 741 -19.12 -12.12 5.66
N GLU A 742 -18.52 -12.82 6.64
CA GLU A 742 -18.10 -14.20 6.46
C GLU A 742 -19.28 -15.17 6.34
N GLU A 743 -20.35 -14.92 7.08
CA GLU A 743 -21.62 -15.66 7.02
C GLU A 743 -22.46 -15.28 5.80
N ARG A 744 -22.42 -14.03 5.33
CA ARG A 744 -23.12 -13.64 4.10
C ARG A 744 -22.47 -14.29 2.88
N TYR A 745 -21.16 -14.19 2.73
CA TYR A 745 -20.47 -14.62 1.50
C TYR A 745 -19.93 -16.05 1.55
N LYS A 746 -20.33 -16.87 2.53
CA LYS A 746 -19.96 -18.29 2.57
C LYS A 746 -20.54 -19.05 1.38
N SER A 747 -19.86 -20.11 0.94
CA SER A 747 -20.17 -20.89 -0.27
C SER A 747 -20.06 -20.17 -1.61
N ILE A 748 -20.08 -18.83 -1.66
CA ILE A 748 -20.04 -18.10 -2.94
C ILE A 748 -18.74 -18.40 -3.69
N ARG A 749 -18.88 -19.13 -4.80
CA ARG A 749 -17.81 -19.42 -5.74
C ARG A 749 -17.58 -18.22 -6.65
N SER A 750 -16.34 -18.10 -7.09
CA SER A 750 -15.84 -16.94 -7.81
C SER A 750 -14.69 -17.38 -8.74
N PRO A 751 -14.26 -16.54 -9.69
CA PRO A 751 -13.17 -16.89 -10.62
C PRO A 751 -11.91 -17.38 -9.92
N HIS A 752 -11.63 -16.87 -8.71
CA HIS A 752 -10.55 -17.32 -7.85
C HIS A 752 -10.89 -17.13 -6.36
N LYS A 753 -10.22 -17.86 -5.45
CA LYS A 753 -10.42 -17.70 -3.99
C LYS A 753 -10.27 -16.24 -3.53
N MET A 754 -11.14 -15.82 -2.62
CA MET A 754 -11.21 -14.47 -2.06
C MET A 754 -10.95 -14.49 -0.56
N LYS A 755 -10.40 -13.40 -0.02
CA LYS A 755 -10.21 -13.19 1.42
C LYS A 755 -10.69 -11.78 1.78
N GLY A 756 -11.37 -11.67 2.92
CA GLY A 756 -11.77 -10.41 3.53
C GLY A 756 -10.90 -10.05 4.73
N GLY A 757 -10.98 -8.79 5.15
CA GLY A 757 -10.42 -8.35 6.43
C GLY A 757 -11.17 -7.18 7.02
N VAL A 758 -11.43 -7.17 8.32
CA VAL A 758 -12.09 -6.08 9.03
C VAL A 758 -11.24 -5.66 10.23
N SER A 759 -10.77 -4.42 10.20
CA SER A 759 -10.00 -3.83 11.29
C SER A 759 -10.84 -2.79 12.03
N GLY A 760 -10.88 -2.90 13.35
CA GLY A 760 -11.62 -1.97 14.20
C GLY A 760 -10.96 -0.59 14.33
N CYS A 761 -9.77 -0.37 13.77
CA CYS A 761 -9.11 0.94 13.70
C CYS A 761 -7.98 0.94 12.65
N VAL A 762 -7.36 2.11 12.44
CA VAL A 762 -6.24 2.34 11.50
C VAL A 762 -4.95 1.57 11.83
N ARG A 763 -4.84 0.94 13.01
CA ARG A 763 -3.70 0.04 13.33
C ARG A 763 -3.76 -1.28 12.58
N GLU A 764 -4.92 -1.60 12.00
CA GLU A 764 -5.00 -2.54 10.88
C GLU A 764 -4.58 -3.98 11.21
N CYS A 765 -4.80 -4.45 12.44
CA CYS A 765 -4.35 -5.80 12.85
C CYS A 765 -4.95 -6.95 12.01
N ALA A 766 -6.05 -6.71 11.28
CA ALA A 766 -6.64 -7.69 10.37
C ALA A 766 -6.04 -7.69 8.95
N GLU A 767 -5.05 -6.83 8.66
CA GLU A 767 -4.42 -6.74 7.33
C GLU A 767 -5.45 -6.51 6.20
N ALA A 768 -6.55 -5.80 6.50
CA ALA A 768 -7.64 -5.44 5.59
C ALA A 768 -7.15 -4.87 4.25
N GLN A 769 -6.09 -4.06 4.25
CA GLN A 769 -5.53 -3.46 3.04
C GLN A 769 -4.72 -4.42 2.16
N ASN A 770 -4.58 -5.70 2.55
CA ASN A 770 -3.91 -6.75 1.78
C ASN A 770 -4.87 -7.90 1.41
N LYS A 771 -6.19 -7.65 1.53
CA LYS A 771 -7.25 -8.62 1.22
C LYS A 771 -7.96 -8.24 -0.06
N ASP A 772 -8.68 -9.20 -0.64
CA ASP A 772 -9.47 -8.97 -1.87
C ASP A 772 -10.53 -7.87 -1.62
N PHE A 773 -11.10 -7.84 -0.41
CA PHE A 773 -11.81 -6.69 0.15
C PHE A 773 -11.43 -6.46 1.62
N GLY A 774 -11.44 -5.22 2.07
CA GLY A 774 -11.01 -4.84 3.41
C GLY A 774 -11.81 -3.67 3.97
N LEU A 775 -12.12 -3.73 5.27
CA LEU A 775 -12.79 -2.66 5.99
C LEU A 775 -11.90 -2.13 7.12
N ILE A 776 -11.82 -0.81 7.25
CA ILE A 776 -11.18 -0.16 8.40
C ILE A 776 -12.19 0.79 9.03
N ALA A 777 -12.52 0.56 10.29
CA ALA A 777 -13.47 1.40 11.02
C ALA A 777 -12.94 2.83 11.20
N THR A 778 -13.85 3.79 11.08
CA THR A 778 -13.68 5.21 11.38
C THR A 778 -14.75 5.64 12.37
N GLU A 779 -14.68 6.87 12.89
CA GLU A 779 -15.73 7.40 13.77
C GLU A 779 -17.09 7.55 13.07
N LYS A 780 -17.11 7.53 11.73
CA LYS A 780 -18.31 7.73 10.90
C LYS A 780 -18.85 6.45 10.27
N GLY A 781 -18.14 5.33 10.40
CA GLY A 781 -18.50 4.07 9.74
C GLY A 781 -17.27 3.26 9.35
N PHE A 782 -17.16 2.86 8.09
CA PHE A 782 -16.05 2.07 7.55
C PHE A 782 -15.49 2.65 6.25
N ASN A 783 -14.16 2.67 6.14
CA ASN A 783 -13.51 2.80 4.84
C ASN A 783 -13.46 1.43 4.17
N ILE A 784 -13.95 1.35 2.93
CA ILE A 784 -13.97 0.12 2.13
C ILE A 784 -12.79 0.14 1.16
N PHE A 785 -11.96 -0.90 1.21
CA PHE A 785 -10.83 -1.11 0.31
C PHE A 785 -11.04 -2.38 -0.52
N VAL A 786 -10.60 -2.39 -1.77
CA VAL A 786 -10.81 -3.49 -2.72
C VAL A 786 -9.60 -3.74 -3.62
N GLY A 787 -9.51 -4.94 -4.21
CA GLY A 787 -8.44 -5.26 -5.17
C GLY A 787 -7.07 -5.47 -4.53
N GLY A 788 -7.02 -5.86 -3.25
CA GLY A 788 -5.78 -6.28 -2.60
C GLY A 788 -5.48 -7.76 -2.82
N ASN A 789 -4.24 -8.16 -2.59
CA ASN A 789 -3.82 -9.55 -2.74
C ASN A 789 -2.62 -9.91 -1.87
N GLY A 790 -2.81 -10.80 -0.90
CA GLY A 790 -1.73 -11.56 -0.30
C GLY A 790 -1.35 -12.77 -1.16
N GLY A 791 -0.11 -12.82 -1.67
CA GLY A 791 0.38 -13.90 -2.54
C GLY A 791 1.76 -13.63 -3.15
N ALA A 792 2.09 -14.32 -4.25
CA ALA A 792 3.38 -14.23 -4.93
C ALA A 792 3.71 -12.82 -5.47
N SER A 793 2.68 -12.06 -5.85
CA SER A 793 2.77 -10.63 -6.16
C SER A 793 1.86 -9.87 -5.20
N PRO A 794 2.36 -9.48 -4.02
CA PRO A 794 1.54 -8.79 -3.04
C PRO A 794 1.10 -7.42 -3.58
N LYS A 795 -0.16 -7.07 -3.34
CA LYS A 795 -0.74 -5.79 -3.76
C LYS A 795 -1.61 -5.24 -2.65
N HIS A 796 -1.38 -3.98 -2.29
CA HIS A 796 -2.32 -3.28 -1.41
C HIS A 796 -3.60 -2.97 -2.17
N SER A 797 -4.73 -3.19 -1.50
CA SER A 797 -6.04 -2.80 -1.98
C SER A 797 -6.14 -1.28 -2.13
N GLU A 798 -6.98 -0.84 -3.06
CA GLU A 798 -7.28 0.55 -3.28
C GLU A 798 -8.58 0.93 -2.56
N LEU A 799 -8.65 2.16 -2.06
CA LEU A 799 -9.82 2.66 -1.37
C LEU A 799 -11.00 2.80 -2.35
N LEU A 800 -12.10 2.12 -2.11
CA LEU A 800 -13.33 2.24 -2.91
C LEU A 800 -14.20 3.40 -2.42
N ALA A 801 -14.54 3.40 -1.12
CA ALA A 801 -15.43 4.37 -0.48
C ALA A 801 -14.94 4.70 0.95
N LYS A 802 -15.22 5.93 1.42
CA LYS A 802 -14.81 6.41 2.76
C LYS A 802 -16.01 6.60 3.66
N ASP A 803 -15.80 6.42 4.97
CA ASP A 803 -16.76 6.77 6.02
C ASP A 803 -18.18 6.22 5.75
N VAL A 804 -18.25 5.00 5.22
CA VAL A 804 -19.49 4.34 4.81
C VAL A 804 -20.26 3.86 6.05
N PRO A 805 -21.53 4.25 6.24
CA PRO A 805 -22.36 3.71 7.31
C PRO A 805 -22.42 2.18 7.27
N PRO A 806 -22.49 1.48 8.42
CA PRO A 806 -22.50 0.02 8.45
C PRO A 806 -23.55 -0.64 7.54
N ASP A 807 -24.73 -0.04 7.39
CA ASP A 807 -25.84 -0.56 6.58
C ASP A 807 -25.53 -0.53 5.07
N ASP A 808 -24.70 0.42 4.61
CA ASP A 808 -24.32 0.58 3.21
C ASP A 808 -23.09 -0.26 2.81
N VAL A 809 -22.38 -0.85 3.79
CA VAL A 809 -21.19 -1.67 3.54
C VAL A 809 -21.52 -2.90 2.71
N VAL A 810 -22.59 -3.62 3.09
CA VAL A 810 -22.98 -4.87 2.44
C VAL A 810 -23.43 -4.63 1.00
N PRO A 811 -24.36 -3.69 0.70
CA PRO A 811 -24.73 -3.36 -0.69
C PRO A 811 -23.53 -3.02 -1.58
N ILE A 812 -22.57 -2.22 -1.08
CA ILE A 812 -21.38 -1.87 -1.86
C ILE A 812 -20.50 -3.10 -2.15
N LEU A 813 -20.29 -3.97 -1.15
CA LEU A 813 -19.52 -5.19 -1.33
C LEU A 813 -20.23 -6.21 -2.24
N ASP A 814 -21.56 -6.33 -2.16
CA ASP A 814 -22.36 -7.20 -3.03
C ASP A 814 -22.15 -6.82 -4.51
N ARG A 815 -22.30 -5.53 -4.83
CA ARG A 815 -22.05 -4.98 -6.16
C ARG A 815 -20.63 -5.26 -6.62
N TYR A 816 -19.63 -4.98 -5.77
CA TYR A 816 -18.22 -5.18 -6.08
C TYR A 816 -17.91 -6.66 -6.41
N LEU A 817 -18.32 -7.57 -5.54
CA LEU A 817 -18.06 -9.00 -5.69
C LEU A 817 -18.77 -9.56 -6.91
N MET A 818 -20.04 -9.19 -7.15
CA MET A 818 -20.76 -9.66 -8.33
C MET A 818 -20.18 -9.10 -9.63
N PHE A 819 -19.79 -7.82 -9.65
CA PHE A 819 -19.14 -7.25 -10.82
C PHE A 819 -17.81 -7.95 -11.15
N TYR A 820 -17.00 -8.25 -10.13
CA TYR A 820 -15.79 -9.08 -10.27
C TYR A 820 -16.11 -10.50 -10.79
N ILE A 821 -17.08 -11.18 -10.19
CA ILE A 821 -17.49 -12.55 -10.56
C ILE A 821 -17.89 -12.65 -12.04
N ARG A 822 -18.61 -11.63 -12.53
CA ARG A 822 -19.10 -11.55 -13.91
C ARG A 822 -18.00 -11.25 -14.92
N THR A 823 -17.06 -10.38 -14.58
CA THR A 823 -16.16 -9.75 -15.57
C THR A 823 -14.73 -10.27 -15.54
N ALA A 824 -14.27 -10.86 -14.44
CA ALA A 824 -12.90 -11.36 -14.34
C ALA A 824 -12.68 -12.63 -15.16
N ASP A 825 -11.43 -12.85 -15.56
CA ASP A 825 -11.01 -14.05 -16.27
C ASP A 825 -10.80 -15.25 -15.31
N LYS A 826 -10.64 -16.45 -15.88
CA LYS A 826 -10.45 -17.69 -15.12
C LYS A 826 -9.21 -17.58 -14.22
N LEU A 827 -9.36 -18.01 -12.96
CA LEU A 827 -8.28 -17.98 -11.97
C LEU A 827 -7.65 -16.59 -11.72
N GLN A 828 -8.30 -15.51 -12.15
CA GLN A 828 -7.80 -14.14 -11.96
C GLN A 828 -8.15 -13.64 -10.55
N ARG A 829 -7.17 -13.11 -9.81
CA ARG A 829 -7.41 -12.43 -8.52
C ARG A 829 -7.99 -11.04 -8.73
N THR A 830 -8.76 -10.56 -7.75
CA THR A 830 -9.35 -9.22 -7.73
C THR A 830 -8.34 -8.09 -8.02
N ALA A 831 -7.12 -8.17 -7.47
CA ALA A 831 -6.06 -7.20 -7.73
C ALA A 831 -5.69 -7.10 -9.22
N ARG A 832 -5.43 -8.23 -9.87
CA ARG A 832 -5.08 -8.29 -11.30
C ARG A 832 -6.26 -7.94 -12.20
N TRP A 833 -7.46 -8.29 -11.76
CA TRP A 833 -8.68 -7.86 -12.44
C TRP A 833 -8.85 -6.35 -12.41
N LEU A 834 -8.64 -5.70 -11.25
CA LEU A 834 -8.75 -4.26 -11.12
C LEU A 834 -7.70 -3.51 -11.94
N GLU A 835 -6.47 -4.02 -12.00
CA GLU A 835 -5.39 -3.47 -12.84
C GLU A 835 -5.74 -3.54 -14.32
N ASN A 836 -6.36 -4.64 -14.78
CA ASN A 836 -6.74 -4.83 -16.17
C ASN A 836 -8.11 -4.21 -16.52
N LEU A 837 -8.87 -3.73 -15.54
CA LEU A 837 -10.17 -3.11 -15.76
C LEU A 837 -9.95 -1.73 -16.42
N PRO A 838 -10.51 -1.46 -17.60
CA PRO A 838 -10.34 -0.15 -18.25
C PRO A 838 -10.78 0.99 -17.33
N GLY A 839 -9.89 1.96 -17.08
CA GLY A 839 -10.14 3.06 -16.12
C GLY A 839 -9.94 2.70 -14.65
N GLY A 840 -9.57 1.45 -14.34
CA GLY A 840 -9.16 0.97 -13.02
C GLY A 840 -10.17 1.27 -11.91
N ILE A 841 -9.66 1.69 -10.74
CA ILE A 841 -10.49 2.04 -9.59
C ILE A 841 -11.48 3.18 -9.87
N LYS A 842 -11.15 4.10 -10.79
CA LYS A 842 -12.04 5.22 -11.13
C LYS A 842 -13.29 4.70 -11.82
N TYR A 843 -13.13 3.89 -12.86
CA TYR A 843 -14.25 3.27 -13.54
C TYR A 843 -15.06 2.36 -12.61
N LEU A 844 -14.38 1.60 -11.73
CA LEU A 844 -15.06 0.77 -10.74
C LEU A 844 -15.96 1.61 -9.80
N ARG A 845 -15.50 2.78 -9.33
CA ARG A 845 -16.32 3.68 -8.51
C ARG A 845 -17.54 4.19 -9.27
N GLU A 846 -17.36 4.61 -10.52
CA GLU A 846 -18.47 5.07 -11.38
C GLU A 846 -19.53 3.96 -11.55
N VAL A 847 -19.12 2.70 -11.73
CA VAL A 847 -20.06 1.58 -11.88
C VAL A 847 -20.76 1.22 -10.56
N ILE A 848 -20.03 1.16 -9.45
CA ILE A 848 -20.50 0.56 -8.19
C ILE A 848 -21.13 1.57 -7.22
N LEU A 849 -20.64 2.82 -7.22
CA LEU A 849 -21.12 3.87 -6.33
C LEU A 849 -22.09 4.82 -7.03
N GLU A 850 -21.86 5.12 -8.31
CA GLU A 850 -22.67 6.07 -9.09
C GLU A 850 -23.67 5.38 -10.02
N ASP A 851 -23.70 4.05 -10.02
CA ASP A 851 -24.54 3.21 -10.89
C ASP A 851 -24.51 3.63 -12.36
N LYS A 852 -23.32 4.00 -12.87
CA LYS A 852 -23.14 4.52 -14.25
C LYS A 852 -23.72 3.62 -15.35
N LEU A 853 -23.84 2.31 -15.09
CA LEU A 853 -24.40 1.34 -16.04
C LEU A 853 -25.88 0.98 -15.77
N GLY A 854 -26.48 1.44 -14.66
CA GLY A 854 -27.84 1.09 -14.28
C GLY A 854 -28.03 -0.39 -13.90
N ILE A 855 -27.00 -1.04 -13.34
CA ILE A 855 -26.99 -2.49 -13.06
C ILE A 855 -26.87 -2.82 -11.58
N CYS A 856 -26.68 -1.84 -10.68
CA CYS A 856 -26.41 -2.11 -9.27
C CYS A 856 -27.52 -2.95 -8.61
N ALA A 857 -28.80 -2.61 -8.85
CA ALA A 857 -29.92 -3.39 -8.33
C ALA A 857 -29.94 -4.83 -8.84
N SER A 858 -29.54 -5.06 -10.10
CA SER A 858 -29.43 -6.41 -10.66
C SER A 858 -28.26 -7.19 -10.06
N LEU A 859 -27.13 -6.53 -9.76
CA LEU A 859 -26.00 -7.15 -9.08
C LEU A 859 -26.36 -7.56 -7.64
N GLU A 860 -27.05 -6.69 -6.90
CA GLU A 860 -27.54 -7.00 -5.56
C GLU A 860 -28.55 -8.15 -5.56
N ALA A 861 -29.54 -8.13 -6.45
CA ALA A 861 -30.52 -9.20 -6.57
C ALA A 861 -29.86 -10.56 -6.89
N GLN A 862 -28.85 -10.56 -7.77
CA GLN A 862 -28.10 -11.78 -8.08
C GLN A 862 -27.26 -12.26 -6.88
N MET A 863 -26.65 -11.34 -6.12
CA MET A 863 -25.96 -11.71 -4.89
C MET A 863 -26.92 -12.34 -3.89
N GLU A 864 -28.12 -11.77 -3.72
CA GLU A 864 -29.12 -12.28 -2.78
C GLU A 864 -29.61 -13.69 -3.17
N GLU A 865 -29.77 -13.99 -4.47
CA GLU A 865 -30.08 -15.36 -4.93
C GLU A 865 -28.97 -16.37 -4.55
N LEU A 866 -27.70 -15.97 -4.67
CA LEU A 866 -26.58 -16.83 -4.29
C LEU A 866 -26.46 -17.02 -2.77
N VAL A 867 -26.64 -15.95 -2.00
CA VAL A 867 -26.62 -16.01 -0.53
C VAL A 867 -27.77 -16.87 -0.02
N GLY A 868 -28.97 -16.70 -0.57
CA GLY A 868 -30.18 -17.44 -0.20
C GLY A 868 -30.15 -18.93 -0.55
N THR A 869 -29.21 -19.39 -1.38
CA THR A 869 -29.04 -20.79 -1.78
C THR A 869 -27.93 -21.51 -1.01
N PHE A 870 -27.47 -20.96 0.11
CA PHE A 870 -26.45 -21.60 0.95
C PHE A 870 -26.90 -22.96 1.50
N PHE A 871 -25.99 -23.94 1.47
CA PHE A 871 -26.04 -25.19 2.22
C PHE A 871 -24.61 -25.62 2.59
N ASP A 872 -24.46 -26.46 3.61
CA ASP A 872 -23.17 -27.06 3.93
C ASP A 872 -22.92 -28.31 3.06
N GLU A 873 -21.94 -28.21 2.16
CA GLU A 873 -21.54 -29.30 1.26
C GLU A 873 -21.14 -30.58 2.00
N TRP A 874 -20.55 -30.49 3.19
CA TRP A 874 -20.19 -31.68 3.96
C TRP A 874 -21.39 -32.31 4.64
N ALA A 875 -22.31 -31.51 5.17
CA ALA A 875 -23.56 -32.02 5.73
C ALA A 875 -24.39 -32.75 4.67
N GLU A 876 -24.49 -32.20 3.46
CA GLU A 876 -25.19 -32.84 2.35
C GLU A 876 -24.46 -34.07 1.82
N ALA A 877 -23.12 -34.04 1.75
CA ALA A 877 -22.32 -35.21 1.39
C ALA A 877 -22.49 -36.39 2.37
N ILE A 878 -22.68 -36.11 3.67
CA ILE A 878 -22.90 -37.13 4.69
C ILE A 878 -24.29 -37.76 4.57
N LYS A 879 -25.33 -36.95 4.30
CA LYS A 879 -26.71 -37.43 4.18
C LYS A 879 -26.95 -38.24 2.90
N ASN A 880 -26.23 -37.95 1.82
CA ASN A 880 -26.47 -38.54 0.50
C ASN A 880 -25.67 -39.85 0.27
N PRO A 881 -26.32 -41.03 0.18
CA PRO A 881 -25.62 -42.31 0.00
C PRO A 881 -24.78 -42.40 -1.27
N GLU A 882 -25.20 -41.75 -2.36
CA GLU A 882 -24.48 -41.76 -3.64
C GLU A 882 -23.22 -40.91 -3.58
N ILE A 883 -23.24 -39.80 -2.84
CA ILE A 883 -22.03 -39.00 -2.58
C ILE A 883 -21.08 -39.77 -1.66
N ARG A 884 -21.60 -40.43 -0.61
CA ARG A 884 -20.77 -41.22 0.33
C ARG A 884 -19.89 -42.27 -0.36
N LYS A 885 -20.43 -42.95 -1.37
CA LYS A 885 -19.68 -43.98 -2.15
C LYS A 885 -18.43 -43.41 -2.86
N LYS A 886 -18.38 -42.11 -3.15
CA LYS A 886 -17.26 -41.46 -3.86
C LYS A 886 -15.99 -41.29 -3.02
N PHE A 887 -16.07 -41.48 -1.69
CA PHE A 887 -14.96 -41.28 -0.77
C PHE A 887 -14.12 -42.55 -0.48
N GLN A 888 -14.39 -43.67 -1.17
CA GLN A 888 -13.57 -44.88 -1.07
C GLN A 888 -12.22 -44.70 -1.77
N GLN A 889 -11.18 -45.40 -1.27
CA GLN A 889 -9.87 -45.41 -1.92
C GLN A 889 -9.89 -46.26 -3.19
N PHE A 890 -10.48 -47.45 -3.13
CA PHE A 890 -10.64 -48.36 -4.25
C PHE A 890 -12.11 -48.66 -4.47
N ASN A 891 -12.50 -48.82 -5.73
CA ASN A 891 -13.89 -49.10 -6.10
C ASN A 891 -14.21 -50.60 -6.17
N ASN A 892 -13.18 -51.46 -6.14
CA ASN A 892 -13.34 -52.92 -6.23
C ASN A 892 -13.01 -53.68 -4.93
N THR A 893 -12.57 -52.99 -3.88
CA THR A 893 -12.23 -53.61 -2.59
C THR A 893 -12.32 -52.60 -1.45
N ALA A 894 -12.57 -53.09 -0.23
CA ALA A 894 -12.55 -52.30 0.99
C ALA A 894 -11.13 -52.15 1.60
N GLU A 895 -10.13 -52.83 1.02
CA GLU A 895 -8.73 -52.67 1.44
C GLU A 895 -8.24 -51.23 1.28
N THR A 896 -7.23 -50.86 2.05
CA THR A 896 -6.59 -49.54 1.94
C THR A 896 -5.08 -49.70 1.88
N VAL A 897 -4.40 -48.81 1.16
CA VAL A 897 -2.93 -48.80 1.08
C VAL A 897 -2.38 -47.40 1.34
N GLU A 898 -1.26 -47.34 2.05
CA GLU A 898 -0.48 -46.11 2.16
C GLU A 898 0.22 -45.83 0.82
N MET A 899 0.30 -44.56 0.43
CA MET A 899 0.89 -44.14 -0.85
C MET A 899 2.25 -43.44 -0.67
N MET A 900 2.61 -43.08 0.56
CA MET A 900 3.85 -42.41 0.92
C MET A 900 4.15 -42.66 2.40
N GLU A 901 5.43 -42.79 2.76
CA GLU A 901 5.82 -42.88 4.17
C GLU A 901 5.62 -41.57 4.93
N THR A 902 5.55 -41.66 6.26
CA THR A 902 5.48 -40.51 7.15
C THR A 902 6.67 -40.46 8.09
N GLU A 903 6.95 -39.28 8.65
CA GLU A 903 7.99 -39.08 9.65
C GLU A 903 7.54 -38.10 10.74
N GLN A 904 8.19 -38.18 11.90
CA GLN A 904 7.94 -37.29 13.04
C GLN A 904 8.75 -36.00 12.91
N ASP A 905 8.07 -34.86 13.01
CA ASP A 905 8.66 -33.52 12.95
C ASP A 905 7.92 -32.56 13.88
N ARG A 906 8.64 -31.86 14.77
CA ARG A 906 8.09 -30.98 15.81
C ARG A 906 6.94 -31.62 16.64
N GLY A 907 7.07 -32.90 16.95
CA GLY A 907 6.08 -33.66 17.74
C GLY A 907 4.79 -34.00 16.99
N GLN A 908 4.76 -33.83 15.67
CA GLN A 908 3.62 -34.17 14.81
C GLN A 908 4.05 -35.07 13.65
N THR A 909 3.10 -35.86 13.14
CA THR A 909 3.30 -36.71 11.97
C THR A 909 3.18 -35.87 10.68
N ARG A 910 4.13 -36.01 9.74
CA ARG A 910 4.01 -35.41 8.40
C ARG A 910 4.47 -36.38 7.32
N PRO A 911 4.06 -36.21 6.05
CA PRO A 911 4.62 -37.00 4.96
C PRO A 911 6.12 -36.75 4.78
N VAL A 912 6.85 -37.71 4.21
CA VAL A 912 8.24 -37.50 3.79
C VAL A 912 8.33 -36.49 2.63
N TYR A 913 9.53 -36.03 2.29
CA TYR A 913 9.73 -35.14 1.14
C TYR A 913 9.51 -35.88 -0.19
N TRP A 914 9.12 -35.15 -1.24
CA TRP A 914 8.95 -35.74 -2.57
C TRP A 914 10.25 -36.31 -3.11
N ALA A 915 10.09 -37.32 -3.98
CA ALA A 915 11.12 -37.75 -4.90
C ALA A 915 11.74 -36.56 -5.64
N LYS A 916 13.08 -36.51 -5.69
CA LYS A 916 13.78 -35.53 -6.55
C LYS A 916 13.47 -35.82 -8.02
N GLU A 917 13.58 -37.08 -8.42
CA GLU A 917 13.45 -37.51 -9.82
C GLU A 917 12.06 -38.10 -10.13
N SER A 918 11.63 -37.91 -11.38
CA SER A 918 10.47 -38.58 -11.97
C SER A 918 10.78 -40.05 -12.26
N ALA A 919 9.76 -40.91 -12.29
CA ALA A 919 9.90 -42.25 -12.85
C ALA A 919 9.96 -42.17 -14.38
N LYS A 920 11.17 -42.28 -14.95
CA LYS A 920 11.44 -42.21 -16.40
C LYS A 920 11.39 -43.58 -17.10
N GLU A 921 10.90 -44.63 -16.43
CA GLU A 921 10.70 -45.94 -17.06
C GLU A 921 9.70 -45.81 -18.23
N ASP A 922 9.95 -46.51 -19.33
CA ASP A 922 9.06 -46.49 -20.50
C ASP A 922 7.85 -47.41 -20.29
N PHE A 923 6.93 -46.97 -19.44
CA PHE A 923 5.75 -47.75 -19.07
C PHE A 923 4.84 -48.08 -20.26
N LYS A 924 4.74 -47.21 -21.27
CA LYS A 924 3.87 -47.45 -22.45
C LYS A 924 4.33 -48.64 -23.30
N ASN A 925 5.64 -48.89 -23.37
CA ASN A 925 6.22 -49.95 -24.21
C ASN A 925 6.69 -51.16 -23.38
N THR A 926 6.20 -51.31 -22.14
CA THR A 926 6.55 -52.45 -21.29
C THR A 926 6.13 -53.77 -21.97
N LYS A 927 7.08 -54.70 -22.08
CA LYS A 927 6.83 -56.04 -22.64
C LYS A 927 6.41 -57.00 -21.53
N TRP A 928 5.24 -57.61 -21.70
CA TRP A 928 4.67 -58.57 -20.76
C TRP A 928 4.84 -60.00 -21.30
N THR A 929 5.08 -61.00 -20.43
CA THR A 929 5.27 -62.39 -20.89
C THR A 929 3.99 -62.99 -21.48
N SER A 930 2.85 -62.62 -20.90
CA SER A 930 1.52 -63.05 -21.32
C SER A 930 0.50 -62.00 -20.88
N LEU A 931 -0.62 -61.91 -21.59
CA LEU A 931 -1.72 -60.99 -21.27
C LEU A 931 -3.03 -61.78 -21.32
N THR A 932 -3.73 -61.85 -20.18
CA THR A 932 -5.02 -62.53 -20.06
C THR A 932 -6.11 -61.55 -19.67
N TRP A 933 -7.32 -61.77 -20.16
CA TRP A 933 -8.49 -61.00 -19.74
C TRP A 933 -8.90 -61.40 -18.33
N GLN A 934 -8.98 -60.41 -17.42
CA GLN A 934 -9.26 -60.63 -16.00
C GLN A 934 -10.36 -59.66 -15.55
N PRO A 935 -11.39 -60.14 -14.81
CA PRO A 935 -12.45 -59.27 -14.30
C PRO A 935 -11.92 -58.38 -13.18
N VAL A 936 -12.35 -57.11 -13.14
CA VAL A 936 -11.85 -56.13 -12.17
C VAL A 936 -12.92 -55.39 -11.36
N ILE A 937 -14.09 -55.12 -11.94
CA ILE A 937 -15.20 -54.37 -11.31
C ILE A 937 -16.49 -54.61 -12.10
N GLU A 938 -17.64 -54.47 -11.45
CA GLU A 938 -18.95 -54.50 -12.13
C GLU A 938 -19.14 -53.29 -13.06
N ALA A 939 -19.75 -53.51 -14.22
CA ALA A 939 -20.08 -52.44 -15.18
C ALA A 939 -21.12 -51.45 -14.61
N SER A 940 -21.92 -51.89 -13.64
CA SER A 940 -22.92 -51.09 -12.92
C SER A 940 -22.34 -49.81 -12.29
N HIS A 941 -21.06 -49.81 -11.90
CA HIS A 941 -20.34 -48.64 -11.37
C HIS A 941 -20.29 -47.47 -12.36
N PHE A 942 -20.25 -47.77 -13.66
CA PHE A 942 -20.12 -46.77 -14.73
C PHE A 942 -21.48 -46.36 -15.31
N LYS A 943 -22.59 -46.72 -14.65
CA LYS A 943 -23.94 -46.36 -15.10
C LYS A 943 -24.09 -44.85 -15.25
N GLY A 944 -24.42 -44.43 -16.47
CA GLY A 944 -24.61 -43.04 -16.83
C GLY A 944 -23.33 -42.22 -16.98
N ALA A 945 -22.21 -42.89 -17.25
CA ALA A 945 -20.95 -42.25 -17.58
C ALA A 945 -21.04 -41.39 -18.85
N ASP A 946 -21.79 -41.84 -19.85
CA ASP A 946 -21.86 -41.17 -21.15
C ASP A 946 -22.70 -39.88 -21.10
N GLU A 947 -23.51 -39.65 -20.05
CA GLU A 947 -24.15 -38.34 -19.81
C GLU A 947 -23.34 -37.43 -18.86
N ALA A 948 -22.27 -37.94 -18.23
CA ALA A 948 -21.44 -37.16 -17.33
C ALA A 948 -20.36 -36.39 -18.11
N PRO A 949 -20.11 -35.10 -17.78
CA PRO A 949 -19.20 -34.25 -18.58
C PRO A 949 -17.72 -34.67 -18.55
N ASN A 950 -17.36 -35.67 -17.74
CA ASN A 950 -16.01 -36.22 -17.65
C ASN A 950 -16.00 -37.75 -17.66
N GLY A 951 -17.12 -38.37 -18.06
CA GLY A 951 -17.34 -39.79 -17.84
C GLY A 951 -17.36 -40.17 -16.37
N ILE A 952 -17.22 -41.48 -16.12
CA ILE A 952 -17.01 -42.06 -14.79
C ILE A 952 -15.68 -42.82 -14.81
N SER A 953 -14.95 -42.73 -13.69
CA SER A 953 -13.69 -43.43 -13.48
C SER A 953 -13.74 -44.31 -12.24
N ALA A 954 -12.83 -45.28 -12.18
CA ALA A 954 -12.63 -46.16 -11.03
C ALA A 954 -11.14 -46.34 -10.73
N THR A 955 -10.80 -46.36 -9.45
CA THR A 955 -9.49 -46.79 -8.95
C THR A 955 -9.57 -48.26 -8.56
N ILE A 956 -8.76 -49.10 -9.20
CA ILE A 956 -8.79 -50.56 -9.03
C ILE A 956 -7.51 -51.02 -8.35
N LYS A 957 -7.64 -51.83 -7.29
CA LYS A 957 -6.50 -52.53 -6.69
C LYS A 957 -6.38 -53.95 -7.27
N ARG A 958 -5.17 -54.33 -7.68
CA ARG A 958 -4.82 -55.68 -8.16
C ARG A 958 -3.44 -56.06 -7.63
N GLY A 959 -3.37 -57.00 -6.68
CA GLY A 959 -2.12 -57.28 -5.99
C GLY A 959 -1.65 -56.05 -5.20
N ASP A 960 -0.41 -55.63 -5.43
CA ASP A 960 0.17 -54.37 -4.95
C ASP A 960 -0.01 -53.20 -5.93
N THR A 961 -0.51 -53.45 -7.15
CA THR A 961 -0.67 -52.46 -8.21
C THR A 961 -2.03 -51.75 -8.15
N GLN A 962 -2.03 -50.46 -8.52
CA GLN A 962 -3.23 -49.65 -8.68
C GLN A 962 -3.43 -49.26 -10.15
N LEU A 963 -4.65 -49.43 -10.64
CA LEU A 963 -5.05 -49.15 -12.03
C LEU A 963 -6.18 -48.12 -12.07
N ALA A 964 -6.28 -47.40 -13.17
CA ALA A 964 -7.34 -46.45 -13.47
C ALA A 964 -8.18 -46.98 -14.63
N VAL A 965 -9.50 -47.04 -14.45
CA VAL A 965 -10.45 -47.43 -15.51
C VAL A 965 -11.39 -46.27 -15.76
N PHE A 966 -11.70 -45.99 -17.02
CA PHE A 966 -12.55 -44.89 -17.44
C PHE A 966 -13.60 -45.37 -18.44
N ARG A 967 -14.81 -44.81 -18.32
CA ARG A 967 -15.88 -44.87 -19.32
C ARG A 967 -16.22 -43.47 -19.77
N VAL A 968 -16.00 -43.14 -21.04
CA VAL A 968 -16.20 -41.80 -21.60
C VAL A 968 -16.61 -41.90 -23.08
N LYS A 969 -17.67 -41.21 -23.50
CA LYS A 969 -18.16 -41.18 -24.90
C LYS A 969 -18.29 -42.58 -25.53
N GLY A 970 -18.86 -43.53 -24.81
CA GLY A 970 -19.03 -44.87 -25.35
C GLY A 970 -17.76 -45.73 -25.37
N LYS A 971 -16.61 -45.19 -24.93
CA LYS A 971 -15.30 -45.85 -24.98
C LYS A 971 -14.87 -46.31 -23.59
N TRP A 972 -14.34 -47.52 -23.52
CA TRP A 972 -13.65 -48.05 -22.35
C TRP A 972 -12.15 -47.78 -22.48
N LEU A 973 -11.54 -47.24 -21.43
CA LEU A 973 -10.11 -46.93 -21.38
C LEU A 973 -9.52 -47.38 -20.05
N ALA A 974 -8.28 -47.85 -20.04
CA ALA A 974 -7.59 -48.22 -18.81
C ALA A 974 -6.10 -47.88 -18.85
N SER A 975 -5.56 -47.51 -17.69
CA SER A 975 -4.15 -47.18 -17.50
C SER A 975 -3.67 -47.53 -16.09
N GLN A 976 -2.37 -47.39 -15.84
CA GLN A 976 -1.86 -47.37 -14.46
C GLN A 976 -2.45 -46.18 -13.68
N GLN A 977 -2.58 -46.29 -12.36
CA GLN A 977 -3.05 -45.18 -11.52
C GLN A 977 -1.96 -44.15 -11.21
N MET A 978 -0.69 -44.56 -11.24
CA MET A 978 0.45 -43.72 -10.88
C MET A 978 0.79 -42.72 -12.00
N CYS A 979 0.83 -41.44 -11.66
CA CYS A 979 1.51 -40.41 -12.43
C CYS A 979 3.03 -40.49 -12.19
N PRO A 980 3.86 -40.75 -13.22
CA PRO A 980 5.31 -40.95 -13.07
C PRO A 980 6.09 -39.73 -12.58
N HIS A 981 5.60 -38.51 -12.82
CA HIS A 981 6.33 -37.27 -12.52
C HIS A 981 6.77 -37.12 -11.05
N LYS A 982 5.88 -37.41 -10.09
CA LYS A 982 6.19 -37.44 -8.65
C LYS A 982 5.67 -38.71 -7.97
N ARG A 983 5.48 -39.78 -8.75
CA ARG A 983 5.02 -41.09 -8.29
C ARG A 983 3.70 -40.99 -7.49
N ALA A 984 2.77 -40.17 -7.98
CA ALA A 984 1.50 -39.89 -7.32
C ALA A 984 0.38 -40.75 -7.90
N PHE A 985 -0.35 -41.50 -7.07
CA PHE A 985 -1.38 -42.48 -7.48
C PHE A 985 -2.77 -41.82 -7.63
N VAL A 986 -2.98 -41.08 -8.73
CA VAL A 986 -4.07 -40.08 -8.83
C VAL A 986 -4.78 -40.02 -10.18
N LEU A 987 -4.40 -40.84 -11.17
CA LEU A 987 -4.85 -40.64 -12.55
C LEU A 987 -6.36 -40.83 -12.74
N SER A 988 -7.00 -41.76 -12.01
CA SER A 988 -8.47 -41.91 -12.04
C SER A 988 -9.24 -40.65 -11.65
N ASP A 989 -8.63 -39.75 -10.87
CA ASP A 989 -9.26 -38.50 -10.42
C ASP A 989 -9.04 -37.34 -11.40
N GLY A 990 -8.35 -37.61 -12.53
CA GLY A 990 -8.03 -36.65 -13.57
C GLY A 990 -9.22 -36.22 -14.41
N LEU A 991 -9.10 -35.00 -14.97
CA LEU A 991 -10.01 -34.54 -16.01
C LEU A 991 -9.61 -35.18 -17.34
N ILE A 992 -10.61 -35.69 -18.06
CA ILE A 992 -10.45 -36.22 -19.41
C ILE A 992 -10.60 -35.08 -20.39
N GLY A 993 -9.58 -34.83 -21.19
CA GLY A 993 -9.68 -33.91 -22.32
C GLY A 993 -9.94 -34.64 -23.63
N ASP A 994 -10.61 -33.96 -24.57
CA ASP A 994 -10.80 -34.45 -25.93
C ASP A 994 -10.40 -33.45 -27.01
N LYS A 995 -9.87 -34.01 -28.11
CA LYS A 995 -9.57 -33.30 -29.36
C LYS A 995 -9.43 -34.33 -30.49
N ASP A 996 -10.17 -34.15 -31.59
CA ASP A 996 -10.07 -34.99 -32.79
C ASP A 996 -10.11 -36.50 -32.46
N ASP A 997 -11.09 -36.92 -31.62
CA ASP A 997 -11.25 -38.29 -31.10
C ASP A 997 -10.13 -38.87 -30.21
N LYS A 998 -9.07 -38.11 -29.97
CA LYS A 998 -8.03 -38.43 -28.99
C LYS A 998 -8.48 -38.01 -27.60
N LEU A 999 -8.34 -38.93 -26.66
CA LEU A 999 -8.66 -38.75 -25.26
C LEU A 999 -7.39 -38.81 -24.43
N TRP A 1000 -7.23 -37.86 -23.51
CA TRP A 1000 -6.14 -37.88 -22.54
C TRP A 1000 -6.67 -37.65 -21.14
N VAL A 1001 -5.92 -38.15 -20.14
CA VAL A 1001 -6.14 -37.81 -18.74
C VAL A 1001 -5.12 -36.78 -18.28
N SER A 1002 -5.60 -35.70 -17.68
CA SER A 1002 -4.75 -34.71 -17.03
C SER A 1002 -4.51 -35.10 -15.57
N CYS A 1003 -3.25 -35.29 -15.19
CA CYS A 1003 -2.86 -35.55 -13.81
C CYS A 1003 -3.41 -34.44 -12.88
N PRO A 1004 -4.19 -34.77 -11.84
CA PRO A 1004 -4.78 -33.76 -10.96
C PRO A 1004 -3.74 -32.87 -10.27
N TYR A 1005 -2.53 -33.37 -10.02
CA TYR A 1005 -1.51 -32.67 -9.22
C TYR A 1005 -0.58 -31.82 -10.08
N HIS A 1006 -0.16 -32.37 -11.22
CA HIS A 1006 0.98 -31.85 -11.98
C HIS A 1006 0.61 -31.42 -13.41
N LYS A 1007 -0.66 -31.59 -13.81
CA LYS A 1007 -1.16 -31.23 -15.15
C LYS A 1007 -0.36 -31.83 -16.30
N ARG A 1008 0.16 -33.04 -16.08
CA ARG A 1008 0.72 -33.90 -17.12
C ARG A 1008 -0.43 -34.58 -17.85
N ASN A 1009 -0.48 -34.42 -19.17
CA ASN A 1009 -1.57 -34.90 -20.01
C ASN A 1009 -1.13 -36.20 -20.69
N PHE A 1010 -1.73 -37.33 -20.32
CA PHE A 1010 -1.36 -38.65 -20.84
C PHE A 1010 -2.43 -39.18 -21.79
N GLU A 1011 -2.05 -39.51 -23.02
CA GLU A 1011 -2.97 -40.09 -24.00
C GLU A 1011 -3.47 -41.46 -23.53
N LEU A 1012 -4.77 -41.71 -23.66
CA LEU A 1012 -5.42 -42.95 -23.24
C LEU A 1012 -5.75 -43.88 -24.41
N ASN A 1013 -5.80 -43.36 -25.64
CA ASN A 1013 -6.14 -44.11 -26.84
C ASN A 1013 -5.26 -43.75 -28.04
N GLY A 1014 -5.38 -44.52 -29.12
CA GLY A 1014 -4.61 -44.35 -30.35
C GLY A 1014 -3.23 -45.00 -30.30
N GLU A 1015 -2.46 -44.84 -31.37
CA GLU A 1015 -1.12 -45.46 -31.53
C GLU A 1015 -0.07 -44.97 -30.52
N GLN A 1016 -0.30 -43.80 -29.93
CA GLN A 1016 0.59 -43.18 -28.94
C GLN A 1016 0.01 -43.24 -27.52
N ALA A 1017 -0.95 -44.14 -27.28
CA ALA A 1017 -1.50 -44.38 -25.94
C ALA A 1017 -0.37 -44.56 -24.91
N GLY A 1018 -0.51 -43.88 -23.78
CA GLY A 1018 0.48 -43.82 -22.72
C GLY A 1018 1.51 -42.70 -22.84
N ARG A 1019 1.64 -42.03 -23.99
CA ARG A 1019 2.54 -40.87 -24.14
C ARG A 1019 2.04 -39.68 -23.33
N CYS A 1020 2.95 -38.97 -22.66
CA CYS A 1020 2.65 -37.66 -22.11
C CYS A 1020 2.85 -36.56 -23.16
N GLN A 1021 1.81 -35.77 -23.42
CA GLN A 1021 1.80 -34.76 -24.48
C GLN A 1021 2.69 -33.56 -24.18
N ASN A 1022 2.92 -33.25 -22.90
CA ASN A 1022 3.63 -32.06 -22.47
C ASN A 1022 4.97 -32.36 -21.77
N ASP A 1023 5.39 -33.63 -21.69
CA ASP A 1023 6.66 -34.07 -21.10
C ASP A 1023 7.07 -35.45 -21.64
N GLU A 1024 7.93 -35.50 -22.66
CA GLU A 1024 8.27 -36.75 -23.36
C GLU A 1024 9.10 -37.72 -22.53
N GLU A 1025 9.67 -37.28 -21.40
CA GLU A 1025 10.48 -38.13 -20.50
C GLU A 1025 9.63 -39.10 -19.66
N VAL A 1026 8.32 -38.91 -19.64
CA VAL A 1026 7.41 -39.73 -18.83
C VAL A 1026 6.29 -40.34 -19.69
N SER A 1027 6.00 -41.60 -19.45
CA SER A 1027 4.90 -42.33 -20.10
C SER A 1027 4.10 -43.14 -19.07
N ILE A 1028 2.93 -43.63 -19.43
CA ILE A 1028 2.12 -44.52 -18.59
C ILE A 1028 1.76 -45.79 -19.35
N ALA A 1029 1.61 -46.89 -18.63
CA ALA A 1029 1.06 -48.12 -19.18
C ALA A 1029 -0.46 -47.95 -19.41
N THR A 1030 -0.93 -48.43 -20.56
CA THR A 1030 -2.35 -48.53 -20.92
C THR A 1030 -2.72 -49.98 -21.17
N PHE A 1031 -3.96 -50.35 -20.85
CA PHE A 1031 -4.43 -51.73 -20.95
C PHE A 1031 -5.71 -51.80 -21.77
N PRO A 1032 -5.87 -52.82 -22.65
CA PRO A 1032 -7.15 -53.12 -23.26
C PRO A 1032 -8.21 -53.40 -22.19
N VAL A 1033 -9.41 -52.87 -22.40
CA VAL A 1033 -10.55 -53.01 -21.48
C VAL A 1033 -11.83 -53.23 -22.26
N GLU A 1034 -12.67 -54.15 -21.77
CA GLU A 1034 -13.98 -54.45 -22.36
C GLU A 1034 -15.00 -54.80 -21.27
N GLU A 1035 -16.26 -54.50 -21.54
CA GLU A 1035 -17.41 -55.02 -20.79
C GLU A 1035 -17.86 -56.33 -21.43
N ARG A 1036 -18.23 -57.32 -20.62
CA ARG A 1036 -18.73 -58.63 -21.09
C ARG A 1036 -20.17 -58.88 -20.65
N GLU A 1037 -20.79 -59.89 -21.26
CA GLU A 1037 -22.19 -60.28 -21.02
C GLU A 1037 -22.49 -60.68 -19.57
N ASP A 1038 -21.47 -61.05 -18.79
CA ASP A 1038 -21.57 -61.34 -17.35
C ASP A 1038 -21.71 -60.08 -16.47
N GLY A 1039 -21.76 -58.89 -17.08
CA GLY A 1039 -21.90 -57.60 -16.40
C GLY A 1039 -20.61 -57.11 -15.75
N MET A 1040 -19.47 -57.75 -16.02
CA MET A 1040 -18.16 -57.37 -15.49
C MET A 1040 -17.32 -56.63 -16.52
N VAL A 1041 -16.50 -55.71 -16.03
CA VAL A 1041 -15.44 -55.05 -16.81
C VAL A 1041 -14.17 -55.86 -16.67
N TYR A 1042 -13.57 -56.21 -17.81
CA TYR A 1042 -12.34 -56.98 -17.92
C TYR A 1042 -11.20 -56.10 -18.41
N LEU A 1043 -10.02 -56.25 -17.81
CA LEU A 1043 -8.77 -55.70 -18.34
C LEU A 1043 -7.88 -56.84 -18.83
N LYS A 1044 -7.15 -56.60 -19.92
CA LYS A 1044 -6.14 -57.53 -20.42
C LYS A 1044 -4.81 -57.27 -19.70
N LEU A 1045 -4.52 -58.06 -18.66
CA LEU A 1045 -3.44 -57.84 -17.71
C LEU A 1045 -2.41 -58.98 -17.72
N PRO A 1046 -1.15 -58.71 -17.35
CA PRO A 1046 -0.14 -59.74 -17.13
C PRO A 1046 -0.35 -60.52 -15.82
N PRO A 1047 0.47 -61.55 -15.54
CA PRO A 1047 0.52 -62.17 -14.23
C PRO A 1047 0.79 -61.13 -13.12
N VAL A 1048 0.13 -61.28 -11.97
CA VAL A 1048 0.16 -60.28 -10.88
C VAL A 1048 1.59 -59.95 -10.43
N HIS A 1049 2.49 -60.93 -10.37
CA HIS A 1049 3.87 -60.72 -9.96
C HIS A 1049 4.67 -59.85 -10.95
N GLU A 1050 4.41 -59.96 -12.27
CA GLU A 1050 5.01 -59.07 -13.28
C GLU A 1050 4.42 -57.67 -13.19
N LEU A 1051 3.08 -57.59 -13.03
CA LEU A 1051 2.38 -56.32 -12.87
C LEU A 1051 2.95 -55.55 -11.66
N ASP A 1052 3.06 -56.21 -10.51
CA ASP A 1052 3.59 -55.63 -9.28
C ASP A 1052 5.08 -55.29 -9.38
N GLY A 1053 5.86 -56.09 -10.12
CA GLY A 1053 7.29 -55.81 -10.38
C GLY A 1053 7.52 -54.52 -11.19
N VAL A 1054 6.58 -54.16 -12.06
CA VAL A 1054 6.67 -52.95 -12.87
C VAL A 1054 5.95 -51.77 -12.22
N LEU A 1055 4.71 -51.95 -11.77
CA LEU A 1055 3.76 -50.89 -11.37
C LEU A 1055 3.36 -50.92 -9.88
N GLY A 1056 3.94 -51.81 -9.07
CA GLY A 1056 3.56 -52.00 -7.67
C GLY A 1056 3.68 -50.75 -6.81
N THR A 1057 2.70 -50.54 -5.93
CA THR A 1057 2.64 -49.37 -5.04
C THR A 1057 3.87 -49.29 -4.12
N LYS A 1058 4.33 -50.42 -3.55
CA LYS A 1058 5.50 -50.46 -2.66
C LYS A 1058 6.82 -50.19 -3.36
N LYS A 1059 6.90 -50.48 -4.66
CA LYS A 1059 8.08 -50.15 -5.50
C LYS A 1059 8.18 -48.64 -5.66
N TRP A 1060 7.07 -47.98 -5.95
CA TRP A 1060 7.06 -46.56 -6.34
C TRP A 1060 6.72 -45.57 -5.23
N MET A 1061 6.13 -46.03 -4.13
CA MET A 1061 5.91 -45.26 -2.91
C MET A 1061 7.17 -44.47 -2.56
N VAL A 1062 7.00 -43.18 -2.26
CA VAL A 1062 8.12 -42.34 -1.81
C VAL A 1062 8.46 -42.69 -0.37
N LYS A 1063 9.73 -43.04 -0.14
CA LYS A 1063 10.26 -43.48 1.16
C LYS A 1063 11.15 -42.43 1.80
N LYS A 1064 11.32 -42.54 3.13
CA LYS A 1064 12.20 -41.66 3.90
C LYS A 1064 13.63 -41.78 3.39
N GLY A 1065 14.28 -40.63 3.15
CA GLY A 1065 15.68 -40.56 2.71
C GLY A 1065 15.87 -40.50 1.19
N GLU A 1066 14.87 -40.84 0.37
CA GLU A 1066 14.97 -40.75 -1.11
C GLU A 1066 15.15 -39.31 -1.62
N SER A 1067 14.78 -38.31 -0.82
CA SER A 1067 15.00 -36.89 -1.12
C SER A 1067 16.43 -36.40 -0.79
N GLY A 1068 17.26 -37.23 -0.16
CA GLY A 1068 18.54 -36.85 0.47
C GLY A 1068 18.39 -36.35 1.90
N GLU A 1069 19.47 -35.77 2.46
CA GLU A 1069 19.48 -35.13 3.79
C GLU A 1069 18.35 -34.09 3.94
N GLY A 1070 17.83 -33.95 5.16
CA GLY A 1070 16.76 -33.00 5.44
C GLY A 1070 17.22 -31.56 5.16
N PRO A 1071 16.37 -30.68 4.60
CA PRO A 1071 16.76 -29.33 4.19
C PRO A 1071 17.28 -28.48 5.37
N PHE A 1072 16.84 -28.80 6.59
CA PHE A 1072 17.27 -28.11 7.82
C PHE A 1072 18.31 -28.88 8.62
N GLU A 1073 18.80 -30.03 8.16
CA GLU A 1073 19.67 -30.89 8.98
C GLU A 1073 21.00 -30.20 9.33
N LYS A 1074 21.60 -29.49 8.36
CA LYS A 1074 22.79 -28.65 8.61
C LYS A 1074 22.50 -27.51 9.59
N LEU A 1075 21.30 -26.93 9.51
CA LEU A 1075 20.87 -25.86 10.41
C LEU A 1075 20.64 -26.41 11.82
N ASP A 1076 19.90 -27.51 11.95
CA ASP A 1076 19.63 -28.21 13.20
C ASP A 1076 20.94 -28.66 13.89
N ARG A 1077 21.96 -29.10 13.12
CA ARG A 1077 23.30 -29.37 13.67
C ARG A 1077 23.97 -28.09 14.20
N ARG A 1078 23.75 -26.94 13.56
CA ARG A 1078 24.35 -25.64 13.93
C ARG A 1078 23.68 -24.99 15.14
N ILE A 1079 22.35 -25.03 15.24
CA ILE A 1079 21.58 -24.30 16.26
C ILE A 1079 20.85 -25.22 17.27
N GLY A 1080 21.03 -26.53 17.17
CA GLY A 1080 20.22 -27.52 17.87
C GLY A 1080 18.88 -27.73 17.17
N LYS A 1081 18.37 -28.97 17.15
CA LYS A 1081 17.11 -29.32 16.49
C LYS A 1081 15.97 -28.45 17.04
N ASN A 1082 15.25 -27.74 16.17
CA ASN A 1082 14.22 -26.75 16.54
C ASN A 1082 14.73 -25.58 17.41
N GLY A 1083 16.02 -25.22 17.32
CA GLY A 1083 16.63 -24.17 18.15
C GLY A 1083 16.87 -24.58 19.61
N VAL A 1084 16.69 -25.87 19.93
CA VAL A 1084 16.86 -26.42 21.29
C VAL A 1084 18.35 -26.73 21.53
N GLY A 1085 19.15 -25.67 21.62
CA GLY A 1085 20.59 -25.72 21.92
C GLY A 1085 21.11 -24.51 22.72
N MET A 1086 20.33 -23.42 22.78
CA MET A 1086 20.59 -22.27 23.65
C MET A 1086 19.80 -22.41 24.95
N LYS A 1087 20.30 -21.84 26.05
CA LYS A 1087 19.85 -21.92 27.46
C LYS A 1087 18.39 -21.46 27.76
N GLY A 1088 17.41 -21.80 26.91
CA GLY A 1088 15.98 -21.59 27.15
C GLY A 1088 15.30 -22.92 27.45
N ARG A 1089 14.36 -22.93 28.43
CA ARG A 1089 13.53 -24.10 28.77
C ARG A 1089 12.94 -24.73 27.50
N LYS A 1090 13.10 -26.04 27.36
CA LYS A 1090 12.53 -26.84 26.26
C LYS A 1090 11.00 -26.77 26.30
N PRO A 1091 10.31 -26.26 25.27
CA PRO A 1091 8.85 -26.24 25.25
C PRO A 1091 8.21 -27.62 25.09
N PHE A 1092 8.93 -28.57 24.48
CA PHE A 1092 8.39 -29.85 24.02
C PHE A 1092 8.74 -31.06 24.92
N GLU A 1093 9.44 -30.83 26.05
CA GLU A 1093 9.71 -31.87 27.06
C GLU A 1093 8.81 -31.76 28.30
N ALA A 1094 7.80 -30.86 28.28
CA ALA A 1094 6.80 -30.82 29.33
C ALA A 1094 6.04 -32.16 29.36
N LYS A 1095 6.23 -32.88 30.47
CA LYS A 1095 5.80 -34.24 30.82
C LYS A 1095 4.51 -34.73 30.17
N LYS A 1096 4.53 -36.02 29.80
CA LYS A 1096 3.37 -36.92 29.63
C LYS A 1096 2.59 -37.06 30.96
N GLU A 1097 1.92 -36.01 31.43
CA GLU A 1097 1.00 -36.06 32.57
C GLU A 1097 -0.25 -35.22 32.24
N LEU A 1098 -0.96 -35.60 31.18
CA LEU A 1098 -2.35 -35.18 30.91
C LEU A 1098 -3.18 -36.37 30.42
N VAL A 1099 -2.79 -37.58 30.84
CA VAL A 1099 -3.56 -38.81 30.64
C VAL A 1099 -4.04 -39.25 32.02
N GLY A 1100 -5.24 -38.84 32.40
CA GLY A 1100 -5.84 -39.26 33.66
C GLY A 1100 -7.02 -38.43 34.11
N ALA A 1101 -8.05 -38.25 33.26
CA ALA A 1101 -9.39 -37.85 33.70
C ALA A 1101 -10.41 -37.96 32.55
N VAL A 1102 -10.57 -39.14 31.96
CA VAL A 1102 -11.81 -39.45 31.22
C VAL A 1102 -12.19 -40.87 31.61
N GLY A 1103 -12.91 -40.97 32.72
CA GLY A 1103 -13.34 -42.24 33.28
C GLY A 1103 -14.30 -42.03 34.45
N GLY A 1104 -15.54 -41.68 34.13
CA GLY A 1104 -16.73 -41.94 34.96
C GLY A 1104 -17.03 -40.97 36.10
N GLY A 1105 -18.29 -40.54 36.15
CA GLY A 1105 -18.95 -40.09 37.38
C GLY A 1105 -18.95 -38.59 37.64
N GLU A 1106 -20.14 -38.01 37.48
CA GLU A 1106 -20.71 -36.87 38.22
C GLU A 1106 -19.78 -35.80 38.82
N GLY A 1107 -19.98 -34.57 38.32
CA GLY A 1107 -20.01 -33.37 39.18
C GLY A 1107 -18.67 -32.76 39.59
N ASN A 1108 -18.55 -31.46 39.29
CA ASN A 1108 -17.53 -30.52 39.78
C ASN A 1108 -16.14 -30.61 39.16
N ILE A 1109 -15.90 -29.70 38.22
CA ILE A 1109 -14.57 -29.16 37.93
C ILE A 1109 -14.33 -28.07 38.98
N ASP A 1110 -13.41 -28.33 39.92
CA ASP A 1110 -12.78 -27.30 40.76
C ASP A 1110 -11.46 -26.87 40.10
N TRP A 1111 -11.21 -25.56 40.07
CA TRP A 1111 -10.36 -24.84 39.11
C TRP A 1111 -8.86 -25.18 39.13
#